data_AF-A0A372IQU7-F1
#
_entry.id   AF-A0A372IQU7-F1
#
_cell.length_a   1.000
_cell.length_b   1.000
_cell.length_c   1.000
_cell.angle_alpha   90.00
_cell.angle_beta   90.00
_cell.angle_gamma   90.00
#
_symmetry.space_group_name_H-M   'P 1'
#
loop_
_entity.id
_entity.type
_entity.pdbx_description
1 polymer ?
#
loop_
_entity_poly.entity_id
_entity_poly.type
_entity_poly.pdbx_seq_one_letter_code
_entity_poly.pdbx_strand_id
1 'polypeptide(L)'
;MLDMMNFIRLPLVRHAAVCAMAALLPLGGHAGVPVARGTYLVGGAQTHAAVNPSRLVPKLEIGIDRSNMSTEWTLSPPAEPNIYPFNGSYNGTGIFEARRVAVFDGVAKFHPQWFRDGFGQDSPQGAQLFVDMVRQVHARGMKLLAVVGHSASDFDSKDYINPRESGCQWGTYPLSKINLSKLEQRVRVYFDAVKNAGLTVDAFEIGNELDLYCNDADMPRTSEFAAHGWKWFLTPAQVHAFAAGYAPFLKTYAQLIRKYFPTARIITCGMSNPTGNSAALIQALANFTDSSGKTFDYTSLVDGYGTHTYPPSDTTQHMVQNATSDLAAQGALLPHNRDKPIWITEWSESASVFWSSHKWSYQYDAHGKPGGDLNLAAGPYQAMSRAQAIETFRKDVIERLRTQPKPVNIGYLLYYSYDSEGKTDMCDGTGFNRSRNIKGTCFNGLIDPVTGDPLPDIALALTGQPPAKEEPKAAAAVPEMLINTGRIMPRSAQTFRGWGMSLAWEANDLYGGGRQTAQIKDPKIQSQYMDLLFGDPATRLTLGFNIARYNIGGGDDPSHTHMRPDAQMEGYQSSPGAAFDWSRDASQRRMLQEAKKRGANIFEAASYSPPYWMTVSGCYSGSKDGKQDNLRPEMRESFVNYLATVVKHFQDAEGIRFESVEPFNEPDGGWEAGGRQEGYTVPVATQNAVLPVLADRLKRDGVKTFVAGVDTNNIYSAVSIGGQLSGDALSGTARLNTHDYHPLVGDVAKLRELRALAEKLHKPIWMSELGCCFTNQGDKSDMWGALFMADSIRMDLRDMGAEAWVLWQPDWGVIAFDPKSGEPHLQKQYYALAQYTRFIRPGFQIISAGGAFHTLAAYSRSAKRLVLVTTNWDTPAGNDLDLTAFTGLPSSVTAYRTTADEPVSLREEKIAVSATGRIVDSLPVRSITTYVVDGVTPAANAPASAIEGTHEVVSQATRLCMNITTNSTSPGGAIIPYSCGAYNNEEFNFVDEGGGFYSIQTVNGAAGLCLNVSNGVGSPGDGKTRGGPGNLIQWDCGNGSLPANDLFEMTPAGEGSYQIRVRSSGLCLEDPGRGGTFRQDRCSPTLPNQQFTLTE
;
A
#
# COMPACT_ATOMS: atom_id res chain seq x y z
N MET A 1 -10.18 -58.11 39.07
CA MET A 1 -11.53 -57.77 39.55
C MET A 1 -12.13 -56.86 38.49
N LEU A 2 -13.04 -57.32 37.63
CA LEU A 2 -14.44 -57.64 37.93
C LEU A 2 -15.12 -56.52 38.72
N ASP A 3 -16.32 -56.06 38.43
CA ASP A 3 -17.21 -56.12 37.28
C ASP A 3 -18.45 -55.31 37.68
N MET A 4 -19.30 -55.04 36.70
CA MET A 4 -20.74 -54.74 36.79
C MET A 4 -21.19 -53.34 37.23
N MET A 5 -21.88 -52.54 36.40
CA MET A 5 -23.06 -52.73 35.52
C MET A 5 -24.44 -52.55 36.19
N ASN A 6 -25.25 -51.76 35.47
CA ASN A 6 -26.72 -51.79 35.30
C ASN A 6 -27.57 -51.18 36.43
N PHE A 7 -28.60 -50.37 36.14
CA PHE A 7 -29.78 -50.63 35.30
C PHE A 7 -30.19 -49.35 34.48
N ILE A 8 -30.43 -49.39 33.15
CA ILE A 8 -31.55 -49.98 32.35
C ILE A 8 -32.76 -49.01 32.23
N ARG A 9 -33.46 -48.74 31.11
CA ARG A 9 -33.46 -49.12 29.66
C ARG A 9 -34.68 -48.38 29.01
N LEU A 10 -34.58 -47.75 27.82
CA LEU A 10 -35.02 -48.22 26.47
C LEU A 10 -36.41 -47.64 25.98
N PRO A 11 -36.82 -47.74 24.68
CA PRO A 11 -36.06 -47.47 23.42
C PRO A 11 -36.86 -47.24 22.10
N LEU A 12 -36.09 -47.24 20.99
CA LEU A 12 -36.35 -47.74 19.61
C LEU A 12 -37.24 -46.83 18.71
N VAL A 13 -36.78 -46.21 17.61
CA VAL A 13 -36.04 -46.64 16.40
C VAL A 13 -36.92 -47.38 15.37
N ARG A 14 -37.01 -46.83 14.13
CA ARG A 14 -36.58 -47.39 12.81
C ARG A 14 -37.58 -47.32 11.63
N HIS A 15 -37.00 -47.10 10.43
CA HIS A 15 -37.43 -47.42 9.05
C HIS A 15 -38.55 -46.57 8.40
N ALA A 16 -38.74 -46.46 7.08
CA ALA A 16 -37.93 -46.59 5.86
C ALA A 16 -38.83 -46.20 4.64
N ALA A 17 -38.22 -45.69 3.57
CA ALA A 17 -38.54 -45.81 2.12
C ALA A 17 -39.99 -45.76 1.55
N VAL A 18 -40.15 -44.79 0.62
CA VAL A 18 -40.82 -44.82 -0.72
C VAL A 18 -42.34 -45.04 -0.80
N CYS A 19 -43.10 -44.02 -1.24
CA CYS A 19 -43.88 -44.02 -2.49
C CYS A 19 -44.60 -42.69 -2.76
N ALA A 20 -44.94 -42.50 -4.03
CA ALA A 20 -45.43 -41.27 -4.65
C ALA A 20 -46.94 -40.97 -4.47
N MET A 21 -47.24 -39.70 -4.73
CA MET A 21 -48.42 -39.15 -5.42
C MET A 21 -49.83 -39.18 -4.80
N ALA A 22 -50.45 -38.01 -5.00
CA ALA A 22 -51.84 -37.76 -5.37
C ALA A 22 -52.87 -37.45 -4.25
N ALA A 23 -53.24 -36.16 -4.25
CA ALA A 23 -54.59 -35.65 -4.41
C ALA A 23 -55.67 -36.08 -3.40
N LEU A 24 -56.25 -35.09 -2.71
CA LEU A 24 -57.63 -34.61 -2.96
C LEU A 24 -58.05 -33.61 -1.86
N LEU A 25 -58.63 -32.50 -2.34
CA LEU A 25 -59.66 -31.62 -1.76
C LEU A 25 -60.72 -32.37 -0.88
N PRO A 26 -61.73 -31.73 -0.25
CA PRO A 26 -62.08 -30.29 -0.14
C PRO A 26 -62.68 -29.83 1.24
N LEU A 27 -63.11 -28.54 1.33
CA LEU A 27 -64.30 -27.98 2.05
C LEU A 27 -64.40 -28.18 3.59
N GLY A 28 -64.82 -27.25 4.43
CA GLY A 28 -65.52 -25.98 4.32
C GLY A 28 -66.31 -25.72 5.63
N GLY A 29 -66.72 -24.47 5.89
CA GLY A 29 -67.73 -24.09 6.91
C GLY A 29 -67.20 -23.17 8.04
N HIS A 30 -67.34 -21.84 7.91
CA HIS A 30 -68.44 -20.98 8.43
C HIS A 30 -68.18 -20.53 9.90
N ALA A 31 -68.35 -19.27 10.34
CA ALA A 31 -69.15 -18.13 9.89
C ALA A 31 -68.63 -16.80 10.51
N GLY A 32 -69.07 -15.64 9.97
CA GLY A 32 -69.09 -14.35 10.70
C GLY A 32 -68.62 -13.10 9.94
N VAL A 33 -69.54 -12.42 9.25
CA VAL A 33 -69.48 -11.09 8.55
C VAL A 33 -69.99 -9.99 9.54
N PRO A 34 -69.86 -8.64 9.39
CA PRO A 34 -69.51 -7.78 8.22
C PRO A 34 -68.51 -6.62 8.46
N VAL A 35 -68.07 -5.90 7.40
CA VAL A 35 -68.37 -4.46 7.14
C VAL A 35 -67.96 -4.04 5.70
N ALA A 36 -68.97 -3.51 4.99
CA ALA A 36 -69.06 -2.52 3.90
C ALA A 36 -68.03 -2.41 2.73
N ARG A 37 -68.58 -2.56 1.51
CA ARG A 37 -68.08 -2.08 0.22
C ARG A 37 -68.59 -0.67 -0.08
N GLY A 38 -67.81 0.10 -0.85
CA GLY A 38 -68.26 1.21 -1.70
C GLY A 38 -67.46 1.22 -3.01
N THR A 39 -68.14 0.92 -4.12
CA THR A 39 -67.66 0.82 -5.51
C THR A 39 -67.69 2.18 -6.25
N TYR A 40 -67.25 2.16 -7.53
CA TYR A 40 -67.52 3.06 -8.70
C TYR A 40 -66.22 3.72 -9.25
N LEU A 41 -65.85 3.70 -10.54
CA LEU A 41 -66.53 3.44 -11.82
C LEU A 41 -65.52 2.94 -12.88
N VAL A 42 -65.99 2.06 -13.78
CA VAL A 42 -65.36 1.71 -15.06
C VAL A 42 -66.00 2.58 -16.15
N GLY A 43 -65.18 3.18 -17.03
CA GLY A 43 -65.68 3.94 -18.18
C GLY A 43 -64.71 3.93 -19.36
N GLY A 44 -65.17 3.38 -20.49
CA GLY A 44 -64.89 3.88 -21.83
C GLY A 44 -63.57 3.46 -22.51
N ALA A 45 -63.63 2.39 -23.29
CA ALA A 45 -62.62 2.08 -24.31
C ALA A 45 -62.61 3.16 -25.40
N GLN A 46 -61.47 3.85 -25.58
CA GLN A 46 -61.12 4.47 -26.84
C GLN A 46 -60.13 3.58 -27.59
N THR A 47 -60.49 3.31 -28.84
CA THR A 47 -59.76 2.52 -29.82
C THR A 47 -58.40 3.14 -30.11
N HIS A 48 -57.34 2.59 -29.54
CA HIS A 48 -55.99 2.75 -30.09
C HIS A 48 -55.70 1.59 -31.03
N ALA A 49 -55.22 1.96 -32.21
CA ALA A 49 -54.81 1.10 -33.31
C ALA A 49 -54.08 -0.16 -32.85
N ALA A 50 -54.28 -1.26 -33.58
CA ALA A 50 -53.50 -2.48 -33.44
C ALA A 50 -51.99 -2.14 -33.43
N VAL A 51 -51.37 -2.22 -32.25
CA VAL A 51 -49.93 -2.02 -32.11
C VAL A 51 -49.24 -3.33 -32.48
N ASN A 52 -48.39 -3.21 -33.48
CA ASN A 52 -47.56 -4.24 -34.10
C ASN A 52 -46.78 -5.08 -33.05
N PRO A 53 -46.77 -6.42 -33.10
CA PRO A 53 -46.08 -7.29 -32.12
C PRO A 53 -44.54 -7.24 -32.12
N SER A 54 -43.94 -6.26 -32.81
CA SER A 54 -42.51 -6.22 -33.12
C SER A 54 -41.80 -4.94 -32.66
N ARG A 55 -42.21 -4.35 -31.52
CA ARG A 55 -41.33 -3.37 -30.85
C ARG A 55 -40.17 -4.11 -30.19
N LEU A 56 -39.13 -4.29 -31.01
CA LEU A 56 -37.86 -4.92 -30.68
C LEU A 56 -37.32 -4.36 -29.37
N VAL A 57 -37.10 -5.25 -28.39
CA VAL A 57 -36.16 -4.98 -27.30
C VAL A 57 -34.88 -4.43 -27.93
N PRO A 58 -34.39 -3.25 -27.51
CA PRO A 58 -33.23 -2.64 -28.14
C PRO A 58 -32.02 -3.57 -28.05
N LYS A 59 -31.14 -3.52 -29.06
CA LYS A 59 -29.83 -4.16 -28.96
C LYS A 59 -29.16 -3.64 -27.68
N LEU A 60 -28.64 -4.57 -26.87
CA LEU A 60 -27.96 -4.18 -25.64
C LEU A 60 -26.71 -3.37 -26.01
N GLU A 61 -26.60 -2.17 -25.44
CA GLU A 61 -25.38 -1.36 -25.51
C GLU A 61 -24.71 -1.36 -24.13
N ILE A 62 -23.40 -1.59 -24.12
CA ILE A 62 -22.59 -1.70 -22.90
C ILE A 62 -21.81 -0.40 -22.74
N GLY A 63 -21.75 0.10 -21.51
CA GLY A 63 -20.96 1.27 -21.16
C GLY A 63 -20.13 1.08 -19.91
N ILE A 64 -19.32 2.09 -19.63
CA ILE A 64 -18.47 2.17 -18.44
C ILE A 64 -18.83 3.48 -17.72
N ASP A 65 -19.06 3.38 -16.41
CA ASP A 65 -19.21 4.53 -15.52
C ASP A 65 -17.85 5.12 -15.11
N ARG A 66 -17.77 6.44 -14.90
CA ARG A 66 -16.55 7.15 -14.45
C ARG A 66 -15.89 6.54 -13.22
N SER A 67 -16.66 5.93 -12.32
CA SER A 67 -16.17 5.40 -11.05
C SER A 67 -15.25 4.19 -11.25
N ASN A 68 -15.34 3.51 -12.40
CA ASN A 68 -14.41 2.47 -12.86
C ASN A 68 -13.01 2.98 -13.21
N MET A 69 -12.76 4.28 -13.15
CA MET A 69 -11.45 4.84 -13.49
C MET A 69 -10.54 4.94 -12.26
N SER A 70 -11.02 4.60 -11.05
CA SER A 70 -10.34 4.95 -9.79
C SER A 70 -10.16 6.46 -9.59
N THR A 71 -10.94 7.27 -10.30
CA THR A 71 -10.74 8.72 -10.36
C THR A 71 -12.06 9.48 -10.31
N GLU A 72 -12.28 10.22 -9.23
CA GLU A 72 -13.31 11.26 -9.16
C GLU A 72 -12.97 12.51 -10.02
N TRP A 73 -11.95 12.43 -10.89
CA TRP A 73 -11.08 13.57 -11.24
C TRP A 73 -11.10 14.01 -12.72
N THR A 74 -11.87 13.38 -13.61
CA THR A 74 -11.98 13.78 -15.04
C THR A 74 -12.46 15.22 -15.22
N LEU A 75 -13.13 15.78 -14.21
CA LEU A 75 -13.69 17.13 -14.23
C LEU A 75 -13.22 18.02 -13.05
N SER A 76 -12.23 17.57 -12.27
CA SER A 76 -11.67 18.38 -11.18
C SER A 76 -10.63 19.36 -11.70
N PRO A 77 -10.66 20.66 -11.32
CA PRO A 77 -9.67 21.62 -11.80
C PRO A 77 -8.26 21.30 -11.29
N PRO A 78 -7.19 21.73 -11.99
CA PRO A 78 -5.78 21.46 -11.64
C PRO A 78 -5.36 21.95 -10.24
N ALA A 79 -6.18 22.81 -9.62
CA ALA A 79 -5.85 23.51 -8.38
C ALA A 79 -6.37 22.83 -7.11
N GLU A 80 -7.00 21.66 -7.17
CA GLU A 80 -7.38 20.93 -5.95
C GLU A 80 -6.15 20.23 -5.34
N PRO A 81 -5.53 20.78 -4.28
CA PRO A 81 -4.22 20.33 -3.80
C PRO A 81 -4.30 19.05 -2.96
N ASN A 82 -5.50 18.50 -2.78
CA ASN A 82 -5.78 17.43 -1.81
C ASN A 82 -6.39 16.19 -2.46
N ILE A 83 -6.22 16.03 -3.78
CA ILE A 83 -6.65 14.85 -4.51
C ILE A 83 -5.63 13.73 -4.28
N TYR A 84 -5.87 12.95 -3.24
CA TYR A 84 -5.04 11.81 -2.85
C TYR A 84 -5.31 10.59 -3.75
N PRO A 85 -4.31 9.79 -4.16
CA PRO A 85 -2.91 9.75 -3.69
C PRO A 85 -1.96 10.73 -4.37
N PHE A 86 -2.41 11.48 -5.36
CA PHE A 86 -1.57 12.34 -6.19
C PHE A 86 -1.44 13.74 -5.59
N ASN A 87 -0.79 13.84 -4.42
CA ASN A 87 -0.40 15.12 -3.86
C ASN A 87 0.98 15.55 -4.40
N GLY A 88 1.19 16.84 -4.67
CA GLY A 88 2.45 17.39 -5.20
C GLY A 88 2.46 17.64 -6.72
N SER A 89 3.63 17.50 -7.36
CA SER A 89 3.90 17.87 -8.77
C SER A 89 3.01 17.19 -9.82
N TYR A 90 2.25 16.17 -9.42
CA TYR A 90 1.30 15.42 -10.24
C TYR A 90 0.04 16.21 -10.66
N ASN A 91 -0.30 17.31 -9.98
CA ASN A 91 -1.42 18.20 -10.35
C ASN A 91 -0.95 19.45 -11.14
N GLY A 92 0.27 19.41 -11.68
CA GLY A 92 0.80 20.49 -12.52
C GLY A 92 0.01 20.68 -13.83
N THR A 93 -0.12 21.93 -14.27
CA THR A 93 -0.75 22.28 -15.55
C THR A 93 -0.05 21.54 -16.70
N GLY A 94 -0.80 20.79 -17.51
CA GLY A 94 -0.29 19.96 -18.62
C GLY A 94 -0.17 18.46 -18.30
N ILE A 95 0.24 18.10 -17.08
CA ILE A 95 0.24 16.69 -16.61
C ILE A 95 -1.20 16.19 -16.40
N PHE A 96 -2.04 17.06 -15.85
CA PHE A 96 -3.47 16.79 -15.67
C PHE A 96 -4.20 16.48 -16.99
N GLU A 97 -3.92 17.24 -18.06
CA GLU A 97 -4.56 17.03 -19.37
C GLU A 97 -4.07 15.74 -20.05
N ALA A 98 -2.76 15.48 -20.01
CA ALA A 98 -2.19 14.24 -20.55
C ALA A 98 -2.77 12.99 -19.86
N ARG A 99 -2.95 13.06 -18.54
CA ARG A 99 -3.58 12.00 -17.74
C ARG A 99 -5.02 11.74 -18.16
N ARG A 100 -5.83 12.80 -18.30
CA ARG A 100 -7.23 12.68 -18.76
C ARG A 100 -7.32 11.99 -20.11
N VAL A 101 -6.48 12.40 -21.06
CA VAL A 101 -6.38 11.79 -22.39
C VAL A 101 -6.03 10.32 -22.28
N ALA A 102 -5.02 9.96 -21.47
CA ALA A 102 -4.61 8.58 -21.25
C ALA A 102 -5.74 7.72 -20.63
N VAL A 103 -6.50 8.25 -19.68
CA VAL A 103 -7.65 7.55 -19.10
C VAL A 103 -8.71 7.26 -20.16
N PHE A 104 -9.07 8.26 -20.98
CA PHE A 104 -10.02 8.03 -22.09
C PHE A 104 -9.47 7.02 -23.12
N ASP A 105 -8.16 7.05 -23.43
CA ASP A 105 -7.51 6.06 -24.30
C ASP A 105 -7.58 4.65 -23.70
N GLY A 106 -7.37 4.51 -22.39
CA GLY A 106 -7.54 3.26 -21.67
C GLY A 106 -8.96 2.72 -21.75
N VAL A 107 -9.96 3.59 -21.56
CA VAL A 107 -11.39 3.20 -21.65
C VAL A 107 -11.72 2.73 -23.06
N ALA A 108 -11.20 3.39 -24.08
CA ALA A 108 -11.44 3.00 -25.47
C ALA A 108 -10.91 1.60 -25.82
N LYS A 109 -9.91 1.08 -25.10
CA LYS A 109 -9.38 -0.30 -25.28
C LYS A 109 -10.41 -1.38 -24.90
N PHE A 110 -11.41 -1.05 -24.09
CA PHE A 110 -12.54 -1.93 -23.76
C PHE A 110 -13.64 -1.92 -24.81
N HIS A 111 -13.52 -1.03 -25.81
CA HIS A 111 -14.53 -0.79 -26.83
C HIS A 111 -15.96 -0.58 -26.28
N PRO A 112 -16.16 0.20 -25.20
CA PRO A 112 -17.50 0.46 -24.70
C PRO A 112 -18.25 1.36 -25.68
N GLN A 113 -19.57 1.22 -25.71
CA GLN A 113 -20.43 2.06 -26.56
C GLN A 113 -20.79 3.37 -25.85
N TRP A 114 -20.82 3.35 -24.52
CA TRP A 114 -21.18 4.48 -23.67
C TRP A 114 -20.13 4.76 -22.60
N PHE A 115 -19.95 6.03 -22.31
CA PHE A 115 -19.26 6.54 -21.13
C PHE A 115 -20.26 7.35 -20.31
N ARG A 116 -20.30 7.15 -18.99
CA ARG A 116 -21.19 7.89 -18.07
C ARG A 116 -20.38 8.75 -17.11
N ASP A 117 -20.65 10.06 -17.10
CA ASP A 117 -20.08 11.07 -16.19
C ASP A 117 -20.97 12.34 -16.21
N GLY A 118 -20.73 13.33 -15.36
CA GLY A 118 -21.65 14.45 -15.13
C GLY A 118 -21.06 15.85 -15.25
N PHE A 119 -21.68 16.81 -14.56
CA PHE A 119 -21.12 18.16 -14.42
C PHE A 119 -20.05 18.22 -13.32
N GLY A 120 -19.09 19.13 -13.49
CA GLY A 120 -18.09 19.47 -12.46
C GLY A 120 -18.57 20.61 -11.55
N GLN A 121 -17.62 21.27 -10.87
CA GLN A 121 -17.92 22.43 -10.03
C GLN A 121 -18.57 23.58 -10.81
N ASP A 122 -19.53 24.29 -10.21
CA ASP A 122 -20.25 25.42 -10.81
C ASP A 122 -19.36 26.64 -11.05
N SER A 123 -18.60 26.57 -12.13
CA SER A 123 -17.60 27.55 -12.52
C SER A 123 -17.44 27.55 -14.05
N PRO A 124 -16.92 28.65 -14.63
CA PRO A 124 -16.56 28.66 -16.05
C PRO A 124 -15.60 27.53 -16.42
N GLN A 125 -14.68 27.17 -15.51
CA GLN A 125 -13.75 26.06 -15.68
C GLN A 125 -14.49 24.73 -15.73
N GLY A 126 -15.47 24.49 -14.86
CA GLY A 126 -16.31 23.28 -14.89
C GLY A 126 -17.01 23.09 -16.24
N ALA A 127 -17.56 24.17 -16.82
CA ALA A 127 -18.17 24.13 -18.15
C ALA A 127 -17.15 23.80 -19.25
N GLN A 128 -15.93 24.35 -19.19
CA GLN A 128 -14.86 24.03 -20.15
C GLN A 128 -14.38 22.57 -20.03
N LEU A 129 -14.25 22.06 -18.80
CA LEU A 129 -13.84 20.67 -18.57
C LEU A 129 -14.91 19.70 -19.09
N PHE A 130 -16.19 20.05 -18.94
CA PHE A 130 -17.30 19.28 -19.51
C PHE A 130 -17.26 19.26 -21.04
N VAL A 131 -17.02 20.42 -21.68
CA VAL A 131 -16.82 20.51 -23.14
C VAL A 131 -15.66 19.63 -23.59
N ASP A 132 -14.55 19.63 -22.87
CA ASP A 132 -13.42 18.78 -23.21
C ASP A 132 -13.76 17.30 -23.05
N MET A 133 -14.42 16.89 -21.96
CA MET A 133 -14.87 15.51 -21.79
C MET A 133 -15.75 15.04 -22.95
N VAL A 134 -16.74 15.83 -23.35
CA VAL A 134 -17.58 15.54 -24.52
C VAL A 134 -16.72 15.30 -25.76
N ARG A 135 -15.71 16.16 -25.99
CA ARG A 135 -14.77 16.02 -27.10
C ARG A 135 -13.95 14.73 -27.01
N GLN A 136 -13.40 14.41 -25.84
CA GLN A 136 -12.55 13.23 -25.65
C GLN A 136 -13.32 11.91 -25.82
N VAL A 137 -14.56 11.86 -25.33
CA VAL A 137 -15.45 10.70 -25.48
C VAL A 137 -15.80 10.49 -26.94
N HIS A 138 -16.21 11.54 -27.65
CA HIS A 138 -16.57 11.46 -29.07
C HIS A 138 -15.37 11.16 -29.97
N ALA A 139 -14.19 11.70 -29.66
CA ALA A 139 -12.96 11.44 -30.41
C ALA A 139 -12.57 9.94 -30.45
N ARG A 140 -13.08 9.15 -29.49
CA ARG A 140 -12.84 7.70 -29.37
C ARG A 140 -14.04 6.86 -29.81
N GLY A 141 -15.03 7.47 -30.46
CA GLY A 141 -16.21 6.79 -30.98
C GLY A 141 -17.21 6.32 -29.92
N MET A 142 -17.07 6.78 -28.67
CA MET A 142 -18.00 6.49 -27.58
C MET A 142 -19.11 7.54 -27.53
N LYS A 143 -20.26 7.17 -26.94
CA LYS A 143 -21.38 8.09 -26.64
C LYS A 143 -21.33 8.53 -25.18
N LEU A 144 -21.75 9.76 -24.90
CA LEU A 144 -21.82 10.28 -23.53
C LEU A 144 -23.23 10.18 -22.94
N LEU A 145 -23.36 9.51 -21.79
CA LEU A 145 -24.48 9.66 -20.87
C LEU A 145 -24.09 10.69 -19.79
N ALA A 146 -24.61 11.91 -19.91
CA ALA A 146 -24.29 13.01 -18.99
C ALA A 146 -25.21 13.00 -17.77
N VAL A 147 -24.66 12.76 -16.58
CA VAL A 147 -25.40 12.81 -15.30
C VAL A 147 -25.51 14.26 -14.83
N VAL A 148 -26.73 14.78 -14.74
CA VAL A 148 -26.99 16.19 -14.42
C VAL A 148 -27.85 16.32 -13.17
N GLY A 149 -27.31 16.95 -12.12
CA GLY A 149 -27.93 17.07 -10.81
C GLY A 149 -28.20 18.51 -10.38
N HIS A 150 -28.72 18.67 -9.16
CA HIS A 150 -28.76 19.97 -8.49
C HIS A 150 -27.38 20.31 -7.89
N SER A 151 -27.19 21.56 -7.52
CA SER A 151 -26.04 22.03 -6.77
C SER A 151 -26.47 23.04 -5.72
N ALA A 152 -25.61 23.33 -4.74
CA ALA A 152 -25.88 24.29 -3.67
C ALA A 152 -26.29 25.68 -4.19
N SER A 153 -25.79 26.11 -5.36
CA SER A 153 -26.17 27.39 -5.98
C SER A 153 -27.61 27.43 -6.46
N ASP A 154 -28.27 26.28 -6.61
CA ASP A 154 -29.66 26.18 -7.05
C ASP A 154 -30.65 26.39 -5.90
N PHE A 155 -30.18 26.50 -4.65
CA PHE A 155 -31.02 26.68 -3.47
C PHE A 155 -30.79 28.06 -2.84
N ASP A 156 -31.65 28.42 -1.89
CA ASP A 156 -31.35 29.51 -0.96
C ASP A 156 -30.54 28.96 0.21
N SER A 157 -29.58 29.73 0.71
CA SER A 157 -28.66 29.28 1.77
C SER A 157 -29.35 28.85 3.06
N LYS A 158 -30.56 29.35 3.31
CA LYS A 158 -31.42 28.97 4.46
C LYS A 158 -31.97 27.55 4.38
N ASP A 159 -32.05 26.97 3.18
CA ASP A 159 -32.63 25.65 2.95
C ASP A 159 -31.57 24.54 3.10
N TYR A 160 -30.31 24.92 3.38
CA TYR A 160 -29.22 24.00 3.66
C TYR A 160 -29.39 23.35 5.03
N ILE A 161 -29.40 22.02 5.07
CA ILE A 161 -29.38 21.24 6.31
C ILE A 161 -27.93 20.80 6.55
N ASN A 162 -27.33 21.33 7.61
CA ASN A 162 -25.91 21.12 7.91
C ASN A 162 -25.61 19.65 8.30
N PRO A 163 -24.33 19.21 8.27
CA PRO A 163 -23.95 17.82 8.53
C PRO A 163 -24.37 17.29 9.91
N ARG A 164 -24.43 18.16 10.93
CA ARG A 164 -24.81 17.77 12.29
C ARG A 164 -26.31 17.45 12.38
N GLU A 165 -27.13 18.21 11.68
CA GLU A 165 -28.60 18.03 11.68
C GLU A 165 -29.06 16.93 10.73
N SER A 166 -28.48 16.87 9.54
CA SER A 166 -28.82 15.85 8.55
C SER A 166 -28.18 14.48 8.86
N GLY A 167 -26.98 14.46 9.45
CA GLY A 167 -26.17 13.24 9.53
C GLY A 167 -25.48 12.89 8.21
N CYS A 168 -25.58 13.74 7.18
CA CYS A 168 -24.90 13.57 5.89
C CYS A 168 -23.54 14.27 5.91
N GLN A 169 -22.50 13.66 5.35
CA GLN A 169 -21.12 14.16 5.40
C GLN A 169 -20.99 15.62 4.94
N TRP A 170 -21.72 16.01 3.88
CA TRP A 170 -21.63 17.33 3.27
C TRP A 170 -22.86 18.21 3.55
N GLY A 171 -23.75 17.77 4.44
CA GLY A 171 -25.11 18.31 4.54
C GLY A 171 -25.98 17.89 3.36
N THR A 172 -27.20 18.42 3.27
CA THR A 172 -28.16 18.08 2.20
C THR A 172 -29.19 19.21 2.01
N TYR A 173 -29.96 19.14 0.91
CA TYR A 173 -31.07 20.02 0.59
C TYR A 173 -32.32 19.18 0.24
N PRO A 174 -33.53 19.61 0.63
CA PRO A 174 -34.77 19.04 0.10
C PRO A 174 -34.99 19.55 -1.33
N LEU A 175 -35.14 18.64 -2.30
CA LEU A 175 -35.28 19.00 -3.72
C LEU A 175 -36.51 19.87 -3.99
N SER A 176 -37.56 19.72 -3.18
CA SER A 176 -38.78 20.54 -3.18
C SER A 176 -38.53 22.03 -2.91
N LYS A 177 -37.34 22.42 -2.42
CA LYS A 177 -36.94 23.82 -2.20
C LYS A 177 -36.07 24.40 -3.31
N ILE A 178 -35.81 23.67 -4.38
CA ILE A 178 -34.93 24.14 -5.45
C ILE A 178 -35.47 25.39 -6.15
N ASN A 179 -34.60 26.35 -6.40
CA ASN A 179 -34.88 27.53 -7.22
C ASN A 179 -34.63 27.20 -8.69
N LEU A 180 -35.71 26.85 -9.41
CA LEU A 180 -35.65 26.43 -10.81
C LEU A 180 -35.06 27.49 -11.75
N SER A 181 -35.18 28.78 -11.43
CA SER A 181 -34.57 29.85 -12.23
C SER A 181 -33.06 29.89 -12.08
N LYS A 182 -32.53 29.70 -10.86
CA LYS A 182 -31.08 29.57 -10.63
C LYS A 182 -30.53 28.32 -11.31
N LEU A 183 -31.24 27.19 -11.19
CA LEU A 183 -30.92 25.95 -11.90
C LEU A 183 -30.84 26.18 -13.41
N GLU A 184 -31.86 26.78 -14.01
CA GLU A 184 -31.89 27.05 -15.45
C GLU A 184 -30.70 27.91 -15.89
N GLN A 185 -30.40 28.99 -15.15
CA GLN A 185 -29.27 29.87 -15.45
C GLN A 185 -27.94 29.11 -15.42
N ARG A 186 -27.72 28.28 -14.41
CA ARG A 186 -26.50 27.47 -14.25
C ARG A 186 -26.35 26.44 -15.37
N VAL A 187 -27.40 25.70 -15.68
CA VAL A 187 -27.40 24.67 -16.74
C VAL A 187 -27.14 25.30 -18.11
N ARG A 188 -27.67 26.50 -18.37
CA ARG A 188 -27.40 27.24 -19.61
C ARG A 188 -25.92 27.53 -19.82
N VAL A 189 -25.16 27.83 -18.76
CA VAL A 189 -23.70 28.06 -18.87
C VAL A 189 -23.01 26.84 -19.49
N TYR A 190 -23.31 25.64 -19.00
CA TYR A 190 -22.74 24.40 -19.54
C TYR A 190 -23.23 24.12 -20.97
N PHE A 191 -24.52 24.27 -21.22
CA PHE A 191 -25.11 23.95 -22.53
C PHE A 191 -24.68 24.93 -23.63
N ASP A 192 -24.59 26.23 -23.32
CA ASP A 192 -24.05 27.25 -24.20
C ASP A 192 -22.58 26.95 -24.52
N ALA A 193 -21.78 26.53 -23.53
CA ALA A 193 -20.37 26.17 -23.75
C ALA A 193 -20.21 25.00 -24.73
N VAL A 194 -21.00 23.92 -24.58
CA VAL A 194 -21.00 22.78 -25.51
C VAL A 194 -21.44 23.20 -26.91
N LYS A 195 -22.46 24.05 -27.03
CA LYS A 195 -22.92 24.55 -28.34
C LYS A 195 -21.91 25.48 -29.01
N ASN A 196 -21.31 26.38 -28.27
CA ASN A 196 -20.27 27.27 -28.78
C ASN A 196 -19.03 26.50 -29.25
N ALA A 197 -18.76 25.34 -28.65
CA ALA A 197 -17.71 24.42 -29.09
C ALA A 197 -18.10 23.54 -30.30
N GLY A 198 -19.33 23.65 -30.80
CA GLY A 198 -19.83 22.85 -31.94
C GLY A 198 -20.09 21.38 -31.61
N LEU A 199 -20.26 21.03 -30.33
CA LEU A 199 -20.43 19.66 -29.85
C LEU A 199 -21.92 19.33 -29.56
N THR A 200 -22.20 18.04 -29.35
CA THR A 200 -23.49 17.53 -28.87
C THR A 200 -23.29 16.59 -27.69
N VAL A 201 -24.36 16.27 -26.95
CA VAL A 201 -24.36 15.22 -25.92
C VAL A 201 -25.37 14.16 -26.34
N ASP A 202 -25.05 12.88 -26.16
CA ASP A 202 -25.85 11.76 -26.68
C ASP A 202 -27.03 11.39 -25.78
N ALA A 203 -26.86 11.46 -24.46
CA ALA A 203 -27.90 11.20 -23.50
C ALA A 203 -27.69 11.96 -22.18
N PHE A 204 -28.75 12.13 -21.40
CA PHE A 204 -28.74 12.76 -20.09
C PHE A 204 -29.48 11.92 -19.06
N GLU A 205 -28.87 11.74 -17.89
CA GLU A 205 -29.49 11.19 -16.69
C GLU A 205 -29.78 12.32 -15.70
N ILE A 206 -31.06 12.59 -15.43
CA ILE A 206 -31.46 13.76 -14.63
C ILE A 206 -31.52 13.38 -13.15
N GLY A 207 -30.41 13.61 -12.45
CA GLY A 207 -30.16 13.29 -11.05
C GLY A 207 -29.40 11.96 -10.86
N ASN A 208 -28.74 11.80 -9.72
CA ASN A 208 -28.12 10.54 -9.29
C ASN A 208 -28.64 10.18 -7.90
N GLU A 209 -29.22 8.99 -7.74
CA GLU A 209 -29.65 8.44 -6.45
C GLU A 209 -30.49 9.41 -5.61
N LEU A 210 -31.43 10.12 -6.25
CA LEU A 210 -32.34 11.05 -5.58
C LEU A 210 -33.36 10.33 -4.68
N ASP A 211 -33.34 8.99 -4.66
CA ASP A 211 -34.08 8.17 -3.70
C ASP A 211 -33.33 7.97 -2.37
N LEU A 212 -32.19 8.64 -2.16
CA LEU A 212 -31.44 8.68 -0.90
C LEU A 212 -31.54 10.04 -0.21
N TYR A 213 -31.72 10.03 1.12
CA TYR A 213 -31.84 11.23 1.96
C TYR A 213 -30.71 12.25 1.81
N CYS A 214 -29.46 11.77 1.68
CA CYS A 214 -28.33 12.67 1.56
C CYS A 214 -28.22 13.35 0.19
N ASN A 215 -28.98 12.87 -0.81
CA ASN A 215 -29.06 13.47 -2.14
C ASN A 215 -30.36 14.29 -2.31
N ASP A 216 -31.43 13.90 -1.63
CA ASP A 216 -32.70 14.63 -1.55
C ASP A 216 -33.29 14.49 -0.13
N ALA A 217 -33.30 15.59 0.62
CA ALA A 217 -33.82 15.59 1.99
C ALA A 217 -35.35 15.47 2.08
N ASP A 218 -36.08 15.43 0.95
CA ASP A 218 -37.49 15.03 0.92
C ASP A 218 -37.67 13.51 1.13
N MET A 219 -36.59 12.72 0.98
CA MET A 219 -36.58 11.29 1.26
C MET A 219 -36.43 10.98 2.76
N PRO A 220 -36.83 9.79 3.25
CA PRO A 220 -36.62 9.39 4.65
C PRO A 220 -35.16 9.04 4.93
N ARG A 221 -34.71 9.17 6.19
CA ARG A 221 -33.36 8.73 6.61
C ARG A 221 -33.24 7.21 6.62
N THR A 222 -32.03 6.70 6.40
CA THR A 222 -31.75 5.24 6.43
C THR A 222 -32.15 4.58 7.75
N SER A 223 -32.00 5.28 8.89
CA SER A 223 -32.44 4.78 10.19
C SER A 223 -33.97 4.65 10.30
N GLU A 224 -34.72 5.54 9.64
CA GLU A 224 -36.18 5.47 9.54
C GLU A 224 -36.58 4.28 8.65
N PHE A 225 -35.88 4.07 7.54
CA PHE A 225 -36.06 2.88 6.70
C PHE A 225 -35.78 1.56 7.45
N ALA A 226 -34.69 1.50 8.23
CA ALA A 226 -34.30 0.32 8.99
C ALA A 226 -35.33 -0.03 10.09
N ALA A 227 -35.87 0.99 10.78
CA ALA A 227 -36.85 0.82 11.86
C ALA A 227 -38.18 0.19 11.39
N HIS A 228 -38.51 0.31 10.11
CA HIS A 228 -39.75 -0.20 9.53
C HIS A 228 -39.56 -1.37 8.56
N GLY A 229 -38.34 -1.94 8.55
CA GLY A 229 -38.05 -3.26 8.00
C GLY A 229 -38.13 -3.37 6.49
N TRP A 230 -37.36 -2.57 5.73
CA TRP A 230 -36.94 -2.66 4.31
C TRP A 230 -37.97 -2.95 3.21
N LYS A 231 -39.11 -3.56 3.50
CA LYS A 231 -40.22 -3.83 2.61
C LYS A 231 -41.36 -2.90 3.06
N TRP A 232 -41.72 -1.93 2.21
CA TRP A 232 -42.98 -1.14 2.27
C TRP A 232 -43.05 0.16 3.08
N PHE A 233 -42.06 1.05 3.02
CA PHE A 233 -42.08 2.27 3.85
C PHE A 233 -42.42 3.63 3.18
N LEU A 234 -42.59 3.72 1.86
CA LEU A 234 -42.98 4.99 1.25
C LEU A 234 -44.48 5.24 1.43
N THR A 235 -44.83 6.13 2.37
CA THR A 235 -46.20 6.63 2.52
C THR A 235 -46.62 7.43 1.28
N PRO A 236 -47.92 7.52 0.95
CA PRO A 236 -48.39 8.37 -0.14
C PRO A 236 -47.92 9.83 -0.02
N ALA A 237 -47.76 10.34 1.21
CA ALA A 237 -47.24 11.68 1.46
C ALA A 237 -45.76 11.83 1.07
N GLN A 238 -44.92 10.84 1.37
CA GLN A 238 -43.50 10.83 0.98
C GLN A 238 -43.32 10.67 -0.53
N VAL A 239 -44.10 9.76 -1.15
CA VAL A 239 -44.11 9.61 -2.61
C VAL A 239 -44.51 10.94 -3.28
N HIS A 240 -45.52 11.61 -2.74
CA HIS A 240 -45.94 12.92 -3.22
C HIS A 240 -44.87 14.00 -2.99
N ALA A 241 -44.19 14.02 -1.84
CA ALA A 241 -43.14 15.00 -1.54
C ALA A 241 -41.97 14.88 -2.53
N PHE A 242 -41.49 13.66 -2.77
CA PHE A 242 -40.47 13.38 -3.79
C PHE A 242 -40.95 13.85 -5.17
N ALA A 243 -42.16 13.46 -5.59
CA ALA A 243 -42.69 13.85 -6.89
C ALA A 243 -42.85 15.38 -7.01
N ALA A 244 -43.20 16.08 -5.93
CA ALA A 244 -43.32 17.53 -5.89
C ALA A 244 -41.99 18.26 -6.12
N GLY A 245 -40.86 17.71 -5.66
CA GLY A 245 -39.53 18.22 -5.97
C GLY A 245 -39.02 17.78 -7.33
N TYR A 246 -39.10 16.48 -7.64
CA TYR A 246 -38.48 15.90 -8.82
C TYR A 246 -39.22 16.19 -10.12
N ALA A 247 -40.55 16.27 -10.13
CA ALA A 247 -41.31 16.57 -11.34
C ALA A 247 -40.96 17.93 -12.00
N PRO A 248 -40.97 19.07 -11.27
CA PRO A 248 -40.56 20.35 -11.86
C PRO A 248 -39.06 20.39 -12.19
N PHE A 249 -38.20 19.74 -11.39
CA PHE A 249 -36.77 19.59 -11.67
C PHE A 249 -36.52 18.87 -13.01
N LEU A 250 -37.15 17.70 -13.18
CA LEU A 250 -37.10 16.88 -14.39
C LEU A 250 -37.60 17.66 -15.61
N LYS A 251 -38.72 18.37 -15.45
CA LYS A 251 -39.31 19.16 -16.54
C LYS A 251 -38.40 20.30 -16.99
N THR A 252 -37.80 21.04 -16.06
CA THR A 252 -36.88 22.14 -16.38
C THR A 252 -35.67 21.62 -17.16
N TYR A 253 -35.03 20.54 -16.69
CA TYR A 253 -33.94 19.91 -17.42
C TYR A 253 -34.38 19.40 -18.79
N ALA A 254 -35.49 18.66 -18.87
CA ALA A 254 -35.96 18.10 -20.13
C ALA A 254 -36.25 19.17 -21.19
N GLN A 255 -36.87 20.29 -20.79
CA GLN A 255 -37.12 21.42 -21.69
C GLN A 255 -35.83 22.07 -22.19
N LEU A 256 -34.85 22.27 -21.31
CA LEU A 256 -33.54 22.79 -21.69
C LEU A 256 -32.79 21.83 -22.60
N ILE A 257 -32.73 20.55 -22.25
CA ILE A 257 -32.05 19.52 -23.05
C ILE A 257 -32.70 19.46 -24.44
N ARG A 258 -34.03 19.42 -24.55
CA ARG A 258 -34.71 19.39 -25.86
C ARG A 258 -34.44 20.64 -26.69
N LYS A 259 -34.29 21.81 -26.06
CA LYS A 259 -33.94 23.07 -26.73
C LYS A 259 -32.52 23.04 -27.28
N TYR A 260 -31.55 22.55 -26.50
CA TYR A 260 -30.14 22.55 -26.88
C TYR A 260 -29.78 21.31 -27.71
N PHE A 261 -30.08 20.12 -27.21
CA PHE A 261 -29.73 18.82 -27.79
C PHE A 261 -31.01 18.05 -28.16
N PRO A 262 -31.71 18.42 -29.24
CA PRO A 262 -33.02 17.87 -29.57
C PRO A 262 -33.00 16.36 -29.81
N THR A 263 -31.85 15.79 -30.16
CA THR A 263 -31.66 14.35 -30.42
C THR A 263 -31.11 13.57 -29.23
N ALA A 264 -30.70 14.24 -28.14
CA ALA A 264 -30.14 13.56 -26.96
C ALA A 264 -31.22 12.72 -26.28
N ARG A 265 -30.89 11.52 -25.80
CA ARG A 265 -31.82 10.76 -24.98
C ARG A 265 -31.91 11.35 -23.58
N ILE A 266 -33.05 11.23 -22.94
CA ILE A 266 -33.26 11.70 -21.57
C ILE A 266 -33.75 10.53 -20.73
N ILE A 267 -33.13 10.28 -19.59
CA ILE A 267 -33.59 9.28 -18.63
C ILE A 267 -33.81 9.91 -17.25
N THR A 268 -34.64 9.26 -16.43
CA THR A 268 -34.80 9.62 -15.01
C THR A 268 -33.48 9.45 -14.25
N CYS A 269 -33.43 9.88 -12.99
CA CYS A 269 -32.32 9.60 -12.10
C CYS A 269 -32.09 8.09 -11.96
N GLY A 270 -30.83 7.68 -11.80
CA GLY A 270 -30.47 6.34 -11.36
C GLY A 270 -30.99 6.08 -9.96
N MET A 271 -31.86 5.08 -9.82
CA MET A 271 -32.46 4.72 -8.54
C MET A 271 -31.56 3.74 -7.79
N SER A 272 -31.08 4.13 -6.60
CA SER A 272 -30.11 3.40 -5.78
C SER A 272 -30.69 2.20 -5.03
N ASN A 273 -32.00 2.22 -4.72
CA ASN A 273 -32.70 1.13 -4.05
C ASN A 273 -33.71 0.43 -4.98
N PRO A 274 -33.25 -0.19 -6.08
CA PRO A 274 -34.09 -0.94 -7.01
C PRO A 274 -34.84 -2.10 -6.34
N THR A 275 -34.25 -2.66 -5.27
CA THR A 275 -34.74 -3.82 -4.52
C THR A 275 -35.86 -3.46 -3.54
N GLY A 276 -36.14 -2.16 -3.36
CA GLY A 276 -37.27 -1.60 -2.64
C GLY A 276 -38.39 -1.12 -3.59
N ASN A 277 -39.01 0.02 -3.25
CA ASN A 277 -40.18 0.57 -3.94
C ASN A 277 -39.85 1.77 -4.87
N SER A 278 -38.60 1.95 -5.31
CA SER A 278 -38.18 3.09 -6.14
C SER A 278 -38.98 3.22 -7.45
N ALA A 279 -39.52 2.11 -7.99
CA ALA A 279 -40.44 2.15 -9.12
C ALA A 279 -41.74 2.95 -8.84
N ALA A 280 -42.24 2.95 -7.61
CA ALA A 280 -43.43 3.69 -7.22
C ALA A 280 -43.21 5.22 -7.24
N LEU A 281 -41.97 5.67 -6.98
CA LEU A 281 -41.60 7.08 -7.09
C LEU A 281 -41.68 7.54 -8.54
N ILE A 282 -41.14 6.76 -9.48
CA ILE A 282 -41.25 7.04 -10.92
C ILE A 282 -42.69 6.89 -11.40
N GLN A 283 -43.45 5.94 -10.88
CA GLN A 283 -44.87 5.78 -11.21
C GLN A 283 -45.69 7.03 -10.83
N ALA A 284 -45.40 7.64 -9.68
CA ALA A 284 -46.07 8.86 -9.24
C ALA A 284 -45.90 10.01 -10.24
N LEU A 285 -44.77 10.07 -10.95
CA LEU A 285 -44.51 11.09 -11.98
C LEU A 285 -45.44 10.97 -13.19
N ALA A 286 -45.96 9.77 -13.50
CA ALA A 286 -46.82 9.58 -14.67
C ALA A 286 -48.22 10.16 -14.52
N ASN A 287 -48.65 10.43 -13.28
CA ASN A 287 -49.94 11.04 -12.98
C ASN A 287 -49.82 12.05 -11.83
N PHE A 288 -48.75 12.84 -11.82
CA PHE A 288 -48.52 13.80 -10.74
C PHE A 288 -49.38 15.04 -10.92
N THR A 289 -50.15 15.38 -9.88
CA THR A 289 -50.92 16.63 -9.81
C THR A 289 -50.12 17.64 -9.01
N ASP A 290 -49.69 18.71 -9.66
CA ASP A 290 -48.90 19.75 -9.01
C ASP A 290 -49.75 20.62 -8.05
N SER A 291 -49.10 21.52 -7.32
CA SER A 291 -49.76 22.43 -6.37
C SER A 291 -50.76 23.40 -7.02
N SER A 292 -50.79 23.51 -8.35
CA SER A 292 -51.80 24.28 -9.09
C SER A 292 -53.05 23.46 -9.44
N GLY A 293 -53.06 22.16 -9.10
CA GLY A 293 -54.15 21.24 -9.42
C GLY A 293 -54.07 20.65 -10.83
N LYS A 294 -52.94 20.84 -11.53
CA LYS A 294 -52.74 20.33 -12.89
C LYS A 294 -52.04 18.98 -12.87
N THR A 295 -52.69 17.97 -13.43
CA THR A 295 -52.08 16.65 -13.64
C THR A 295 -51.24 16.64 -14.93
N PHE A 296 -50.03 16.10 -14.86
CA PHE A 296 -49.16 15.93 -16.02
C PHE A 296 -48.37 14.62 -15.91
N ASP A 297 -48.23 13.90 -17.03
CA ASP A 297 -47.34 12.74 -17.12
C ASP A 297 -45.91 13.23 -17.33
N TYR A 298 -45.16 13.41 -16.25
CA TYR A 298 -43.75 13.82 -16.31
C TYR A 298 -42.85 12.75 -16.90
N THR A 299 -43.25 11.48 -16.86
CA THR A 299 -42.50 10.41 -17.53
C THR A 299 -42.59 10.53 -19.04
N SER A 300 -43.59 11.22 -19.60
CA SER A 300 -43.67 11.52 -21.04
C SER A 300 -42.48 12.34 -21.57
N LEU A 301 -41.77 13.06 -20.69
CA LEU A 301 -40.64 13.92 -21.04
C LEU A 301 -39.31 13.16 -21.23
N VAL A 302 -39.24 11.91 -20.77
CA VAL A 302 -38.04 11.07 -20.82
C VAL A 302 -38.18 9.94 -21.85
N ASP A 303 -37.06 9.46 -22.36
CA ASP A 303 -36.93 8.37 -23.32
C ASP A 303 -36.68 7.01 -22.63
N GLY A 304 -36.29 7.00 -21.35
CA GLY A 304 -35.99 5.78 -20.60
C GLY A 304 -35.91 6.01 -19.08
N TYR A 305 -35.61 4.95 -18.34
CA TYR A 305 -35.57 4.93 -16.88
C TYR A 305 -34.19 4.49 -16.38
N GLY A 306 -33.50 5.33 -15.60
CA GLY A 306 -32.24 4.99 -14.94
C GLY A 306 -32.46 4.12 -13.70
N THR A 307 -31.59 3.14 -13.47
CA THR A 307 -31.65 2.27 -12.28
C THR A 307 -30.25 1.76 -11.92
N HIS A 308 -29.95 1.66 -10.62
CA HIS A 308 -28.74 0.99 -10.13
C HIS A 308 -29.08 -0.46 -9.78
N THR A 309 -28.10 -1.34 -9.61
CA THR A 309 -28.35 -2.75 -9.23
C THR A 309 -27.28 -3.25 -8.25
N TYR A 310 -27.66 -3.34 -6.98
CA TYR A 310 -26.80 -3.77 -5.86
C TYR A 310 -27.46 -4.85 -4.98
N PRO A 311 -27.85 -6.01 -5.53
CA PRO A 311 -28.56 -7.02 -4.76
C PRO A 311 -27.66 -7.64 -3.67
N PRO A 312 -28.12 -7.68 -2.41
CA PRO A 312 -27.39 -8.40 -1.37
C PRO A 312 -27.36 -9.89 -1.73
N SER A 313 -26.17 -10.47 -1.73
CA SER A 313 -25.97 -11.87 -2.06
C SER A 313 -24.66 -12.39 -1.47
N ASP A 314 -24.65 -13.69 -1.20
CA ASP A 314 -23.53 -14.50 -0.72
C ASP A 314 -23.10 -15.55 -1.76
N THR A 315 -23.78 -15.59 -2.91
CA THR A 315 -23.56 -16.55 -4.01
C THR A 315 -23.87 -15.92 -5.37
N THR A 316 -23.21 -16.40 -6.43
CA THR A 316 -23.48 -15.97 -7.82
C THR A 316 -24.93 -16.25 -8.19
N GLN A 317 -25.46 -17.38 -7.74
CA GLN A 317 -26.83 -17.80 -8.00
C GLN A 317 -27.85 -16.87 -7.33
N HIS A 318 -27.67 -16.53 -6.04
CA HIS A 318 -28.55 -15.60 -5.34
C HIS A 318 -28.47 -14.19 -5.93
N MET A 319 -27.28 -13.73 -6.33
CA MET A 319 -27.12 -12.47 -7.05
C MET A 319 -28.01 -12.48 -8.31
N VAL A 320 -27.81 -13.46 -9.20
CA VAL A 320 -28.57 -13.58 -10.45
C VAL A 320 -30.08 -13.64 -10.18
N GLN A 321 -30.50 -14.39 -9.16
CA GLN A 321 -31.92 -14.49 -8.79
C GLN A 321 -32.50 -13.16 -8.29
N ASN A 322 -31.79 -12.46 -7.41
CA ASN A 322 -32.22 -11.20 -6.81
C ASN A 322 -32.26 -10.09 -7.88
N ALA A 323 -31.19 -9.91 -8.64
CA ALA A 323 -31.15 -8.95 -9.77
C ALA A 323 -32.27 -9.21 -10.78
N THR A 324 -32.49 -10.48 -11.15
CA THR A 324 -33.59 -10.85 -12.05
C THR A 324 -34.94 -10.49 -11.44
N SER A 325 -35.15 -10.77 -10.16
CA SER A 325 -36.43 -10.50 -9.49
C SER A 325 -36.71 -9.00 -9.38
N ASP A 326 -35.71 -8.21 -9.00
CA ASP A 326 -35.84 -6.77 -8.81
C ASP A 326 -36.09 -6.02 -10.12
N LEU A 327 -35.34 -6.36 -11.17
CA LEU A 327 -35.52 -5.78 -12.50
C LEU A 327 -36.86 -6.21 -13.13
N ALA A 328 -37.32 -7.44 -12.87
CA ALA A 328 -38.65 -7.88 -13.29
C ALA A 328 -39.77 -7.10 -12.56
N ALA A 329 -39.64 -6.87 -11.25
CA ALA A 329 -40.59 -6.11 -10.45
C ALA A 329 -40.65 -4.64 -10.90
N GLN A 330 -39.50 -3.99 -11.07
CA GLN A 330 -39.42 -2.63 -11.64
C GLN A 330 -40.05 -2.58 -13.03
N GLY A 331 -39.69 -3.52 -13.90
CA GLY A 331 -40.20 -3.56 -15.26
C GLY A 331 -41.72 -3.73 -15.35
N ALA A 332 -42.35 -4.34 -14.34
CA ALA A 332 -43.79 -4.48 -14.25
C ALA A 332 -44.51 -3.21 -13.75
N LEU A 333 -43.81 -2.35 -13.00
CA LEU A 333 -44.38 -1.15 -12.36
C LEU A 333 -44.10 0.15 -13.12
N LEU A 334 -43.00 0.20 -13.86
CA LEU A 334 -42.60 1.40 -14.59
C LEU A 334 -43.63 1.74 -15.68
N PRO A 335 -44.13 3.00 -15.71
CA PRO A 335 -45.01 3.47 -16.78
C PRO A 335 -44.36 3.28 -18.16
N HIS A 336 -45.14 2.97 -19.19
CA HIS A 336 -44.66 2.92 -20.58
C HIS A 336 -43.40 2.06 -20.84
N ASN A 337 -43.05 1.12 -19.96
CA ASN A 337 -41.80 0.35 -20.04
C ASN A 337 -41.70 -0.56 -21.29
N ARG A 338 -42.81 -0.81 -21.99
CA ARG A 338 -42.77 -1.47 -23.30
C ARG A 338 -42.16 -0.61 -24.41
N ASP A 339 -42.23 0.70 -24.24
CA ASP A 339 -41.79 1.68 -25.24
C ASP A 339 -40.51 2.42 -24.83
N LYS A 340 -40.23 2.44 -23.52
CA LYS A 340 -39.09 3.15 -22.92
C LYS A 340 -38.18 2.15 -22.21
N PRO A 341 -36.89 2.04 -22.58
CA PRO A 341 -36.02 1.05 -21.97
C PRO A 341 -35.53 1.46 -20.59
N ILE A 342 -35.21 0.44 -19.78
CA ILE A 342 -34.43 0.56 -18.56
C ILE A 342 -32.94 0.66 -18.93
N TRP A 343 -32.27 1.62 -18.30
CA TRP A 343 -30.84 1.84 -18.33
C TRP A 343 -30.29 1.43 -16.98
N ILE A 344 -29.51 0.34 -16.94
CA ILE A 344 -28.76 -0.02 -15.73
C ILE A 344 -27.52 0.86 -15.74
N THR A 345 -27.55 1.93 -14.97
CA THR A 345 -26.54 3.00 -14.99
C THR A 345 -25.38 2.74 -14.04
N GLU A 346 -25.57 1.89 -13.03
CA GLU A 346 -24.51 1.41 -12.12
C GLU A 346 -24.80 -0.04 -11.63
N TRP A 347 -23.82 -0.95 -11.73
CA TRP A 347 -23.82 -2.30 -11.12
C TRP A 347 -22.38 -2.88 -11.04
N SER A 348 -22.07 -3.72 -10.03
CA SER A 348 -20.74 -4.33 -9.81
C SER A 348 -20.74 -5.85 -9.59
N GLU A 349 -19.56 -6.48 -9.66
CA GLU A 349 -19.30 -7.90 -9.37
C GLU A 349 -19.25 -8.26 -7.88
N SER A 350 -19.15 -7.26 -7.00
CA SER A 350 -18.92 -7.42 -5.56
C SER A 350 -20.10 -6.96 -4.70
N ALA A 351 -21.25 -6.64 -5.33
CA ALA A 351 -22.44 -5.91 -4.86
C ALA A 351 -22.85 -5.96 -3.36
N SER A 352 -22.39 -6.94 -2.57
CA SER A 352 -22.62 -7.10 -1.14
C SER A 352 -21.83 -6.15 -0.20
N VAL A 353 -20.77 -5.48 -0.66
CA VAL A 353 -19.80 -4.81 0.24
C VAL A 353 -20.38 -3.61 1.02
N PHE A 354 -21.34 -2.88 0.44
CA PHE A 354 -21.89 -1.68 1.09
C PHE A 354 -22.68 -1.98 2.38
N TRP A 355 -23.20 -3.21 2.55
CA TRP A 355 -24.17 -3.51 3.60
C TRP A 355 -23.98 -4.87 4.28
N SER A 356 -23.02 -5.69 3.84
CA SER A 356 -22.75 -7.01 4.40
C SER A 356 -21.32 -7.11 4.95
N SER A 357 -21.15 -7.73 6.11
CA SER A 357 -19.83 -8.04 6.69
C SER A 357 -19.13 -9.22 5.99
N HIS A 358 -19.73 -9.78 4.93
CA HIS A 358 -19.23 -10.94 4.19
C HIS A 358 -18.77 -10.50 2.81
N LYS A 359 -17.48 -10.71 2.53
CA LYS A 359 -16.85 -10.43 1.25
C LYS A 359 -17.25 -11.52 0.25
N TRP A 360 -17.90 -11.13 -0.85
CA TRP A 360 -18.37 -12.03 -1.90
C TRP A 360 -18.02 -11.47 -3.29
N SER A 361 -17.65 -12.35 -4.21
CA SER A 361 -17.38 -12.04 -5.63
C SER A 361 -18.04 -13.09 -6.52
N TYR A 362 -18.34 -12.74 -7.78
CA TYR A 362 -18.77 -13.72 -8.78
C TYR A 362 -17.79 -14.91 -8.82
N GLN A 363 -18.31 -16.12 -8.62
CA GLN A 363 -17.56 -17.36 -8.51
C GLN A 363 -18.14 -18.46 -9.40
N TYR A 364 -17.28 -19.38 -9.83
CA TYR A 364 -17.68 -20.63 -10.45
C TYR A 364 -18.24 -21.63 -9.43
N ASP A 365 -19.10 -22.54 -9.88
CA ASP A 365 -19.49 -23.70 -9.08
C ASP A 365 -18.37 -24.75 -8.96
N ALA A 366 -18.60 -25.79 -8.17
CA ALA A 366 -17.65 -26.90 -7.97
C ALA A 366 -17.30 -27.69 -9.25
N HIS A 367 -17.97 -27.43 -10.37
CA HIS A 367 -17.73 -28.03 -11.67
C HIS A 367 -17.20 -27.02 -12.70
N GLY A 368 -16.84 -25.80 -12.28
CA GLY A 368 -16.34 -24.75 -13.17
C GLY A 368 -17.42 -24.10 -14.04
N LYS A 369 -18.71 -24.26 -13.71
CA LYS A 369 -19.83 -23.63 -14.43
C LYS A 369 -20.34 -22.38 -13.71
N PRO A 370 -20.77 -21.35 -14.45
CA PRO A 370 -21.52 -20.23 -13.86
C PRO A 370 -22.84 -20.71 -13.24
N GLY A 371 -23.12 -20.31 -11.98
CA GLY A 371 -24.47 -20.35 -11.40
C GLY A 371 -24.91 -21.59 -10.60
N GLY A 372 -23.99 -22.43 -10.10
CA GLY A 372 -24.33 -23.57 -9.24
C GLY A 372 -24.64 -23.21 -7.77
N ASP A 373 -25.38 -24.09 -7.09
CA ASP A 373 -25.85 -23.95 -5.70
C ASP A 373 -24.74 -24.33 -4.69
N LEU A 374 -24.41 -23.40 -3.79
CA LEU A 374 -23.23 -23.44 -2.91
C LEU A 374 -23.40 -24.28 -1.63
N ASN A 375 -24.48 -25.04 -1.49
CA ASN A 375 -24.73 -25.83 -0.27
C ASN A 375 -24.05 -27.22 -0.20
N LEU A 376 -23.16 -27.59 -1.13
CA LEU A 376 -22.66 -28.99 -1.18
C LEU A 376 -21.16 -29.24 -1.36
N ALA A 377 -20.24 -28.27 -1.30
CA ALA A 377 -18.81 -28.60 -1.33
C ALA A 377 -17.92 -27.70 -0.45
N ALA A 378 -16.99 -28.34 0.26
CA ALA A 378 -16.00 -27.71 1.14
C ALA A 378 -14.67 -27.50 0.39
N GLY A 379 -14.26 -26.24 0.18
CA GLY A 379 -12.97 -25.83 -0.42
C GLY A 379 -12.99 -24.36 -0.89
N PRO A 380 -11.82 -23.70 -1.10
CA PRO A 380 -11.76 -22.34 -1.65
C PRO A 380 -12.06 -22.34 -3.16
N TYR A 381 -13.06 -21.57 -3.59
CA TYR A 381 -13.50 -21.47 -4.99
C TYR A 381 -12.80 -20.33 -5.75
N GLN A 382 -12.65 -20.51 -7.06
CA GLN A 382 -12.03 -19.53 -7.95
C GLN A 382 -13.01 -18.38 -8.28
N ALA A 383 -12.58 -17.15 -8.04
CA ALA A 383 -13.29 -15.95 -8.47
C ALA A 383 -13.26 -15.81 -10.00
N MET A 384 -14.35 -15.31 -10.58
CA MET A 384 -14.43 -14.92 -11.99
C MET A 384 -13.65 -13.62 -12.22
N SER A 385 -13.05 -13.47 -13.40
CA SER A 385 -12.54 -12.18 -13.84
C SER A 385 -13.68 -11.19 -14.10
N ARG A 386 -13.39 -9.88 -14.12
CA ARG A 386 -14.41 -8.84 -14.36
C ARG A 386 -15.12 -9.02 -15.71
N ALA A 387 -14.38 -9.38 -16.76
CA ALA A 387 -14.97 -9.68 -18.07
C ALA A 387 -15.93 -10.87 -18.01
N GLN A 388 -15.58 -11.91 -17.26
CA GLN A 388 -16.43 -13.08 -17.05
C GLN A 388 -17.68 -12.75 -16.21
N ALA A 389 -17.56 -11.86 -15.22
CA ALA A 389 -18.70 -11.37 -14.44
C ALA A 389 -19.68 -10.55 -15.29
N ILE A 390 -19.18 -9.62 -16.12
CA ILE A 390 -19.99 -8.84 -17.08
C ILE A 390 -20.73 -9.76 -18.05
N GLU A 391 -20.03 -10.73 -18.62
CA GLU A 391 -20.64 -11.69 -19.54
C GLU A 391 -21.68 -12.59 -18.85
N THR A 392 -21.40 -13.03 -17.62
CA THR A 392 -22.34 -13.82 -16.82
C THR A 392 -23.59 -13.02 -16.48
N PHE A 393 -23.46 -11.77 -16.05
CA PHE A 393 -24.61 -10.89 -15.76
C PHE A 393 -25.43 -10.62 -17.03
N ARG A 394 -24.76 -10.31 -18.15
CA ARG A 394 -25.40 -10.12 -19.46
C ARG A 394 -26.24 -11.34 -19.84
N LYS A 395 -25.67 -12.53 -19.74
CA LYS A 395 -26.31 -13.78 -20.16
C LYS A 395 -27.39 -14.23 -19.19
N ASP A 396 -27.08 -14.34 -17.91
CA ASP A 396 -27.93 -15.05 -16.95
C ASP A 396 -28.99 -14.14 -16.31
N VAL A 397 -28.81 -12.81 -16.37
CA VAL A 397 -29.79 -11.81 -15.92
C VAL A 397 -30.49 -11.15 -17.11
N ILE A 398 -29.75 -10.46 -17.98
CA ILE A 398 -30.36 -9.59 -19.00
C ILE A 398 -31.04 -10.40 -20.12
N GLU A 399 -30.36 -11.38 -20.72
CA GLU A 399 -30.97 -12.21 -21.77
C GLU A 399 -32.14 -13.03 -21.21
N ARG A 400 -32.01 -13.51 -19.97
CA ARG A 400 -33.09 -14.19 -19.25
C ARG A 400 -34.33 -13.31 -19.09
N LEU A 401 -34.18 -12.07 -18.63
CA LEU A 401 -35.30 -11.12 -18.48
C LEU A 401 -35.96 -10.78 -19.80
N ARG A 402 -35.20 -10.72 -20.89
CA ARG A 402 -35.71 -10.45 -22.25
C ARG A 402 -36.44 -11.63 -22.87
N THR A 403 -36.23 -12.86 -22.38
CA THR A 403 -36.82 -14.10 -22.91
C THR A 403 -37.98 -14.64 -22.08
N GLN A 404 -38.31 -14.01 -20.95
CA GLN A 404 -39.47 -14.37 -20.13
C GLN A 404 -40.82 -14.04 -20.80
N PRO A 405 -41.95 -14.66 -20.39
CA PRO A 405 -43.28 -14.40 -20.95
C PRO A 405 -43.74 -12.93 -20.86
N LYS A 406 -43.18 -12.16 -19.92
CA LYS A 406 -43.32 -10.70 -19.82
C LYS A 406 -41.91 -10.10 -19.92
N PRO A 407 -41.38 -9.88 -21.14
CA PRO A 407 -40.03 -9.39 -21.31
C PRO A 407 -39.82 -8.03 -20.64
N VAL A 408 -38.68 -7.86 -19.98
CA VAL A 408 -38.27 -6.54 -19.47
C VAL A 408 -37.46 -5.82 -20.54
N ASN A 409 -37.84 -4.58 -20.85
CA ASN A 409 -37.20 -3.75 -21.86
C ASN A 409 -35.91 -3.12 -21.34
N ILE A 410 -34.88 -3.91 -21.09
CA ILE A 410 -33.55 -3.38 -20.72
C ILE A 410 -32.80 -3.08 -22.00
N GLY A 411 -32.17 -1.91 -22.12
CA GLY A 411 -31.40 -1.54 -23.33
C GLY A 411 -29.93 -1.23 -23.10
N TYR A 412 -29.55 -0.88 -21.88
CA TYR A 412 -28.24 -0.34 -21.57
C TYR A 412 -27.71 -0.97 -20.28
N LEU A 413 -26.45 -1.38 -20.30
CA LEU A 413 -25.74 -1.97 -19.16
C LEU A 413 -24.42 -1.23 -18.96
N LEU A 414 -24.36 -0.38 -17.94
CA LEU A 414 -23.16 0.37 -17.61
C LEU A 414 -22.49 -0.26 -16.40
N TYR A 415 -21.33 -0.86 -16.63
CA TYR A 415 -20.55 -1.47 -15.57
C TYR A 415 -19.99 -0.39 -14.64
N TYR A 416 -19.96 -0.70 -13.34
CA TYR A 416 -19.51 0.14 -12.23
C TYR A 416 -18.82 -0.77 -11.20
N SER A 417 -17.53 -0.59 -10.95
CA SER A 417 -16.78 -1.35 -9.95
C SER A 417 -16.55 -0.46 -8.74
N TYR A 418 -17.14 -0.87 -7.62
CA TYR A 418 -16.79 -0.38 -6.30
C TYR A 418 -16.25 -1.59 -5.55
N ASP A 419 -14.97 -1.54 -5.16
CA ASP A 419 -14.27 -2.64 -4.50
C ASP A 419 -14.00 -3.88 -5.38
N SER A 420 -12.73 -4.04 -5.77
CA SER A 420 -12.21 -5.36 -6.12
C SER A 420 -11.16 -5.74 -5.10
N GLU A 421 -11.39 -6.85 -4.39
CA GLU A 421 -10.44 -7.50 -3.48
C GLU A 421 -9.17 -8.05 -4.17
N GLY A 422 -8.92 -7.69 -5.43
CA GLY A 422 -7.62 -7.89 -6.03
C GLY A 422 -6.61 -7.00 -5.32
N LYS A 423 -5.63 -7.62 -4.66
CA LYS A 423 -4.37 -6.96 -4.31
C LYS A 423 -3.81 -6.37 -5.60
N THR A 424 -3.85 -5.06 -5.73
CA THR A 424 -3.04 -4.32 -6.71
C THR A 424 -2.14 -3.42 -5.88
N ASP A 425 -0.85 -3.41 -6.22
CA ASP A 425 0.19 -2.71 -5.45
C ASP A 425 -0.08 -1.19 -5.31
N MET A 426 -0.95 -0.64 -6.17
CA MET A 426 -1.35 0.77 -6.14
C MET A 426 -2.42 1.12 -5.11
N CYS A 427 -3.25 0.19 -4.64
CA CYS A 427 -4.33 0.50 -3.69
C CYS A 427 -3.87 0.40 -2.22
N ASP A 428 -3.02 -0.56 -1.90
CA ASP A 428 -2.58 -0.83 -0.51
C ASP A 428 -1.63 0.25 0.04
N GLY A 429 -1.01 1.05 -0.83
CA GLY A 429 -0.14 2.17 -0.46
C GLY A 429 -0.86 3.50 -0.22
N THR A 430 -2.18 3.58 -0.45
CA THR A 430 -2.89 4.87 -0.43
C THR A 430 -3.76 4.98 0.84
N GLY A 431 -3.42 5.93 1.73
CA GLY A 431 -4.12 6.34 2.96
C GLY A 431 -5.59 6.80 2.83
N PHE A 432 -6.28 6.45 1.75
CA PHE A 432 -7.72 6.68 1.55
C PHE A 432 -8.56 6.05 2.68
N ASN A 433 -8.14 4.87 3.17
CA ASN A 433 -8.83 4.10 4.21
C ASN A 433 -8.70 4.72 5.63
N ARG A 434 -7.68 5.57 5.87
CA ARG A 434 -7.38 6.09 7.23
C ARG A 434 -7.99 7.46 7.53
N SER A 435 -8.25 8.29 6.53
CA SER A 435 -8.68 9.69 6.76
C SER A 435 -10.19 9.87 7.01
N ARG A 436 -11.03 8.89 6.62
CA ARG A 436 -12.49 8.96 6.77
C ARG A 436 -13.13 7.87 7.64
N ASN A 437 -12.33 6.96 8.20
CA ASN A 437 -12.81 5.85 9.05
C ASN A 437 -13.86 4.94 8.36
N ILE A 438 -13.86 4.89 7.02
CA ILE A 438 -14.70 4.00 6.21
C ILE A 438 -13.87 2.76 5.89
N LYS A 439 -14.12 1.65 6.59
CA LYS A 439 -13.47 0.37 6.29
C LYS A 439 -14.09 -0.23 5.03
N GLY A 440 -13.29 -0.45 3.99
CA GLY A 440 -13.64 -1.36 2.88
C GLY A 440 -13.86 -0.73 1.51
N THR A 441 -13.29 0.45 1.19
CA THR A 441 -13.47 1.05 -0.14
C THR A 441 -12.12 1.38 -0.78
N CYS A 442 -11.59 0.43 -1.58
CA CYS A 442 -10.53 0.68 -2.56
C CYS A 442 -11.19 0.86 -3.93
N PHE A 443 -10.84 1.94 -4.64
CA PHE A 443 -11.20 2.08 -6.05
C PHE A 443 -10.16 1.36 -6.90
N ASN A 444 -10.40 0.09 -7.19
CA ASN A 444 -9.66 -0.62 -8.22
C ASN A 444 -10.43 -0.47 -9.53
N GLY A 445 -10.01 0.49 -10.35
CA GLY A 445 -10.55 0.73 -11.68
C GLY A 445 -10.11 -0.31 -12.69
N LEU A 446 -10.56 -0.18 -13.93
CA LEU A 446 -10.18 -1.07 -15.04
C LEU A 446 -8.83 -0.67 -15.68
N ILE A 447 -8.34 0.54 -15.39
CA ILE A 447 -7.24 1.20 -16.07
C ILE A 447 -6.33 1.84 -15.02
N ASP A 448 -5.02 1.77 -15.25
CA ASP A 448 -4.05 2.52 -14.49
C ASP A 448 -4.17 4.03 -14.82
N PRO A 449 -4.48 4.89 -13.84
CA PRO A 449 -4.73 6.31 -14.07
C PRO A 449 -3.47 7.11 -14.43
N VAL A 450 -2.27 6.53 -14.35
CA VAL A 450 -0.98 7.16 -14.71
C VAL A 450 -0.62 6.84 -16.16
N THR A 451 -0.81 5.59 -16.57
CA THR A 451 -0.39 5.10 -17.90
C THR A 451 -1.53 5.09 -18.92
N GLY A 452 -2.79 5.01 -18.48
CA GLY A 452 -3.94 4.79 -19.36
C GLY A 452 -3.99 3.37 -19.94
N ASP A 453 -3.22 2.43 -19.37
CA ASP A 453 -3.24 1.02 -19.78
C ASP A 453 -4.23 0.21 -18.94
N PRO A 454 -4.88 -0.83 -19.52
CA PRO A 454 -5.70 -1.75 -18.75
C PRO A 454 -4.84 -2.38 -17.64
N LEU A 455 -5.42 -2.57 -16.45
CA LEU A 455 -4.71 -3.27 -15.38
C LEU A 455 -4.28 -4.68 -15.83
N PRO A 456 -3.20 -5.26 -15.30
CA PRO A 456 -2.63 -6.51 -15.81
C PRO A 456 -3.61 -7.70 -15.87
N ASP A 457 -4.46 -7.87 -14.85
CA ASP A 457 -5.52 -8.88 -14.79
C ASP A 457 -6.57 -8.67 -15.90
N ILE A 458 -6.81 -7.41 -16.24
CA ILE A 458 -7.75 -6.97 -17.26
C ILE A 458 -7.16 -7.09 -18.67
N ALA A 459 -5.89 -6.73 -18.85
CA ALA A 459 -5.16 -6.96 -20.10
C ALA A 459 -5.09 -8.46 -20.44
N LEU A 460 -4.88 -9.31 -19.42
CA LEU A 460 -4.89 -10.77 -19.57
C LEU A 460 -6.28 -11.30 -19.96
N ALA A 461 -7.34 -10.76 -19.34
CA ALA A 461 -8.71 -11.14 -19.68
C ALA A 461 -9.13 -10.73 -21.10
N LEU A 462 -8.70 -9.55 -21.57
CA LEU A 462 -9.00 -9.03 -22.92
C LEU A 462 -8.27 -9.80 -24.04
N THR A 463 -7.12 -10.39 -23.74
CA THR A 463 -6.29 -11.11 -24.72
C THR A 463 -6.63 -12.61 -24.81
N GLY A 464 -7.47 -13.12 -23.91
CA GLY A 464 -8.00 -14.50 -23.97
C GLY A 464 -6.98 -15.60 -23.66
N GLN A 465 -5.85 -15.27 -23.03
CA GLN A 465 -4.87 -16.28 -22.61
C GLN A 465 -5.33 -16.98 -21.31
N PRO A 466 -5.50 -18.32 -21.29
CA PRO A 466 -5.85 -19.04 -20.07
C PRO A 466 -4.65 -19.10 -19.11
N PRO A 467 -4.85 -19.07 -17.78
CA PRO A 467 -3.79 -19.34 -16.83
C PRO A 467 -3.27 -20.77 -17.03
N ALA A 468 -1.94 -20.92 -17.05
CA ALA A 468 -1.30 -22.21 -17.20
C ALA A 468 -1.74 -23.15 -16.07
N LYS A 469 -2.23 -24.34 -16.42
CA LYS A 469 -2.59 -25.38 -15.45
C LYS A 469 -1.32 -25.98 -14.86
N GLU A 470 -1.17 -25.92 -13.54
CA GLU A 470 -0.23 -26.77 -12.81
C GLU A 470 -0.80 -28.19 -12.65
N GLU A 471 -0.09 -29.18 -13.18
CA GLU A 471 -0.25 -30.59 -12.79
C GLU A 471 0.94 -31.02 -11.90
N PRO A 472 0.71 -31.85 -10.87
CA PRO A 472 1.72 -32.20 -9.90
C PRO A 472 2.58 -33.37 -10.38
N LYS A 473 3.92 -33.26 -10.30
CA LYS A 473 4.80 -34.45 -10.18
C LYS A 473 6.23 -34.17 -9.70
N ALA A 474 6.57 -34.91 -8.64
CA ALA A 474 7.80 -35.64 -8.31
C ALA A 474 9.17 -34.92 -8.32
N ALA A 475 9.90 -35.19 -7.23
CA ALA A 475 11.22 -34.70 -6.86
C ALA A 475 12.32 -34.83 -7.93
N ALA A 476 13.24 -33.84 -7.85
CA ALA A 476 14.58 -33.73 -8.46
C ALA A 476 14.69 -33.01 -9.82
N ALA A 477 14.59 -31.68 -9.79
CA ALA A 477 15.45 -30.73 -10.50
C ALA A 477 15.24 -29.33 -9.87
N VAL A 478 16.32 -28.55 -9.74
CA VAL A 478 16.31 -27.19 -9.15
C VAL A 478 15.36 -26.27 -9.94
N PRO A 479 14.41 -25.54 -9.32
CA PRO A 479 13.49 -24.67 -10.06
C PRO A 479 14.19 -23.49 -10.74
N GLU A 480 13.77 -23.22 -11.97
CA GLU A 480 14.34 -22.26 -12.94
C GLU A 480 13.85 -20.82 -12.72
N MET A 481 13.96 -20.29 -11.49
CA MET A 481 13.82 -18.84 -11.22
C MET A 481 14.87 -18.39 -10.18
N LEU A 482 16.01 -17.88 -10.66
CA LEU A 482 17.12 -17.37 -9.83
C LEU A 482 16.87 -15.92 -9.36
N ILE A 483 15.88 -15.70 -8.49
CA ILE A 483 15.43 -14.36 -8.05
C ILE A 483 16.57 -13.53 -7.41
N ASN A 484 17.62 -14.18 -6.90
CA ASN A 484 18.81 -13.54 -6.34
C ASN A 484 20.08 -13.92 -7.10
N THR A 485 20.41 -13.15 -8.15
CA THR A 485 21.65 -13.35 -8.92
C THR A 485 22.57 -12.15 -8.72
N GLY A 486 23.85 -12.39 -8.41
CA GLY A 486 24.79 -11.29 -8.33
C GLY A 486 26.25 -11.69 -8.13
N ARG A 487 27.17 -10.81 -8.54
CA ARG A 487 28.62 -10.97 -8.34
C ARG A 487 29.05 -10.27 -7.08
N ILE A 488 29.55 -11.02 -6.11
CA ILE A 488 29.98 -10.45 -4.84
C ILE A 488 31.29 -9.71 -5.05
N MET A 489 31.25 -8.38 -4.94
CA MET A 489 32.40 -7.52 -5.22
C MET A 489 33.04 -7.04 -3.92
N PRO A 490 34.37 -7.18 -3.74
CA PRO A 490 35.07 -6.73 -2.53
C PRO A 490 35.26 -5.20 -2.46
N ARG A 491 34.28 -4.42 -2.95
CA ARG A 491 34.20 -2.96 -2.82
C ARG A 491 33.60 -2.64 -1.45
N SER A 492 34.40 -2.06 -0.56
CA SER A 492 33.96 -1.71 0.79
C SER A 492 33.15 -0.43 0.77
N ALA A 493 31.96 -0.45 1.37
CA ALA A 493 31.14 0.74 1.63
C ALA A 493 31.51 1.32 3.00
N GLN A 494 31.07 0.67 4.08
CA GLN A 494 31.40 1.06 5.45
C GLN A 494 31.97 -0.10 6.30
N THR A 495 32.68 0.27 7.37
CA THR A 495 33.13 -0.68 8.38
C THR A 495 32.04 -0.89 9.42
N PHE A 496 31.57 -2.13 9.55
CA PHE A 496 30.58 -2.48 10.54
C PHE A 496 31.19 -2.53 11.95
N ARG A 497 30.60 -1.80 12.89
CA ARG A 497 31.08 -1.60 14.27
C ARG A 497 30.43 -2.52 15.28
N GLY A 498 29.19 -2.95 15.06
CA GLY A 498 28.60 -3.92 15.97
C GLY A 498 27.08 -3.98 16.01
N TRP A 499 26.64 -4.93 16.83
CA TRP A 499 25.24 -5.23 17.10
C TRP A 499 24.96 -4.93 18.56
N GLY A 500 23.78 -4.38 18.85
CA GLY A 500 23.41 -4.04 20.21
C GLY A 500 21.96 -4.27 20.55
N MET A 501 21.64 -3.92 21.79
CA MET A 501 20.29 -3.73 22.26
C MET A 501 20.19 -2.53 23.20
N SER A 502 18.99 -1.99 23.37
CA SER A 502 18.68 -1.13 24.51
C SER A 502 18.50 -1.95 25.78
N LEU A 503 19.01 -1.42 26.89
CA LEU A 503 18.81 -1.99 28.23
C LEU A 503 17.59 -1.40 28.92
N ALA A 504 16.98 -0.36 28.32
CA ALA A 504 15.85 0.35 28.88
C ALA A 504 14.71 -0.63 29.17
N TRP A 505 14.22 -0.60 30.42
CA TRP A 505 13.07 -1.36 30.92
C TRP A 505 13.31 -2.88 31.02
N GLU A 506 13.96 -3.49 30.03
CA GLU A 506 14.37 -4.90 30.02
C GLU A 506 15.16 -5.29 31.27
N ALA A 507 16.06 -4.42 31.71
CA ALA A 507 16.84 -4.69 32.92
C ALA A 507 15.96 -4.77 34.18
N ASN A 508 14.89 -3.98 34.24
CA ASN A 508 13.92 -4.03 35.33
C ASN A 508 13.07 -5.30 35.26
N ASP A 509 12.72 -5.78 34.07
CA ASP A 509 12.07 -7.07 33.91
C ASP A 509 12.98 -8.22 34.34
N LEU A 510 14.26 -8.19 33.97
CA LEU A 510 15.20 -9.25 34.28
C LEU A 510 15.61 -9.30 35.77
N TYR A 511 15.89 -8.16 36.37
CA TYR A 511 16.48 -8.07 37.72
C TYR A 511 15.54 -7.51 38.78
N GLY A 512 14.39 -6.95 38.39
CA GLY A 512 13.49 -6.19 39.26
C GLY A 512 14.06 -4.81 39.55
N GLY A 513 13.26 -3.76 39.45
CA GLY A 513 13.71 -2.37 39.63
C GLY A 513 12.55 -1.39 39.53
N GLY A 514 12.67 -0.23 40.18
CA GLY A 514 11.55 0.72 40.29
C GLY A 514 10.33 0.08 40.98
N ARG A 515 9.22 -0.06 40.24
CA ARG A 515 8.00 -0.77 40.71
C ARG A 515 7.89 -2.21 40.17
N GLN A 516 8.84 -2.67 39.37
CA GLN A 516 8.81 -4.00 38.75
C GLN A 516 9.48 -5.05 39.63
N THR A 517 8.78 -6.16 39.87
CA THR A 517 9.41 -7.36 40.41
C THR A 517 10.13 -8.11 39.30
N ALA A 518 11.30 -8.68 39.60
CA ALA A 518 12.02 -9.52 38.64
C ALA A 518 11.11 -10.62 38.08
N GLN A 519 10.94 -10.66 36.76
CA GLN A 519 10.22 -11.71 36.06
C GLN A 519 10.96 -13.05 36.20
N ILE A 520 12.30 -13.02 36.15
CA ILE A 520 13.16 -14.19 36.33
C ILE A 520 13.80 -14.15 37.72
N LYS A 521 13.35 -15.03 38.62
CA LYS A 521 13.87 -15.10 40.00
C LYS A 521 15.15 -15.93 40.13
N ASP A 522 15.37 -16.91 39.25
CA ASP A 522 16.56 -17.76 39.31
C ASP A 522 17.77 -17.04 38.68
N PRO A 523 18.85 -16.76 39.44
CA PRO A 523 20.06 -16.13 38.92
C PRO A 523 20.73 -16.92 37.78
N LYS A 524 20.54 -18.25 37.73
CA LYS A 524 21.05 -19.08 36.63
C LYS A 524 20.33 -18.77 35.33
N ILE A 525 19.00 -18.65 35.36
CA ILE A 525 18.20 -18.31 34.19
C ILE A 525 18.51 -16.86 33.76
N GLN A 526 18.67 -15.94 34.72
CA GLN A 526 19.12 -14.56 34.41
C GLN A 526 20.48 -14.56 33.67
N SER A 527 21.43 -15.38 34.15
CA SER A 527 22.74 -15.52 33.50
C SER A 527 22.65 -16.16 32.12
N GLN A 528 21.80 -17.18 31.95
CA GLN A 528 21.55 -17.82 30.65
C GLN A 528 20.94 -16.83 29.65
N TYR A 529 20.03 -15.97 30.11
CA TYR A 529 19.45 -14.92 29.29
C TYR A 529 20.51 -13.91 28.82
N MET A 530 21.39 -13.46 29.72
CA MET A 530 22.53 -12.62 29.33
C MET A 530 23.49 -13.32 28.36
N ASP A 531 23.66 -14.65 28.49
CA ASP A 531 24.47 -15.44 27.56
C ASP A 531 23.82 -15.53 26.16
N LEU A 532 22.49 -15.59 26.06
CA LEU A 532 21.76 -15.58 24.78
C LEU A 532 21.94 -14.25 24.02
N LEU A 533 22.17 -13.14 24.75
CA LEU A 533 22.27 -11.80 24.18
C LEU A 533 23.74 -11.39 23.91
N PHE A 534 24.62 -11.55 24.89
CA PHE A 534 25.99 -11.01 24.87
C PHE A 534 27.09 -12.08 24.87
N GLY A 535 26.74 -13.37 24.96
CA GLY A 535 27.71 -14.47 25.00
C GLY A 535 28.60 -14.56 23.75
N ASP A 536 29.63 -15.40 23.80
CA ASP A 536 30.55 -15.59 22.67
C ASP A 536 29.94 -16.47 21.56
N PRO A 537 29.67 -15.92 20.35
CA PRO A 537 29.06 -16.67 19.24
C PRO A 537 29.93 -17.80 18.70
N ALA A 538 31.22 -17.84 19.03
CA ALA A 538 32.12 -18.95 18.67
C ALA A 538 31.86 -20.21 19.51
N THR A 539 31.21 -20.09 20.68
CA THR A 539 31.10 -21.20 21.65
C THR A 539 29.67 -21.69 21.87
N ARG A 540 28.65 -20.92 21.48
CA ARG A 540 27.24 -21.23 21.75
C ARG A 540 26.30 -20.49 20.79
N LEU A 541 25.01 -20.84 20.83
CA LEU A 541 23.97 -20.02 20.23
C LEU A 541 23.77 -18.77 21.10
N THR A 542 24.06 -17.62 20.51
CA THR A 542 23.96 -16.29 21.13
C THR A 542 23.90 -15.24 20.03
N LEU A 543 23.31 -14.08 20.30
CA LEU A 543 23.38 -12.92 19.40
C LEU A 543 24.77 -12.26 19.49
N GLY A 544 25.51 -12.47 20.58
CA GLY A 544 26.85 -11.93 20.76
C GLY A 544 26.91 -10.42 20.54
N PHE A 545 25.93 -9.68 21.05
CA PHE A 545 25.93 -8.23 21.02
C PHE A 545 27.22 -7.66 21.64
N ASN A 546 27.76 -6.62 21.03
CA ASN A 546 28.93 -5.91 21.56
C ASN A 546 28.63 -4.44 21.91
N ILE A 547 27.42 -3.98 21.60
CA ILE A 547 26.90 -2.65 21.94
C ILE A 547 25.82 -2.82 23.02
N ALA A 548 25.87 -1.99 24.06
CA ALA A 548 24.77 -1.85 25.02
C ALA A 548 24.37 -0.38 25.15
N ARG A 549 23.11 -0.09 24.86
CA ARG A 549 22.52 1.26 24.93
C ARG A 549 21.79 1.42 26.26
N TYR A 550 22.35 2.23 27.14
CA TYR A 550 21.91 2.43 28.53
C TYR A 550 21.06 3.69 28.64
N ASN A 551 19.88 3.60 29.22
CA ASN A 551 19.01 4.75 29.40
C ASN A 551 19.30 5.47 30.73
N ILE A 552 19.70 6.74 30.65
CA ILE A 552 19.78 7.67 31.78
C ILE A 552 18.35 8.13 32.09
N GLY A 553 17.69 7.44 33.02
CA GLY A 553 16.33 7.76 33.43
C GLY A 553 16.18 9.20 33.96
N GLY A 554 15.06 9.84 33.63
CA GLY A 554 14.69 11.15 34.19
C GLY A 554 14.16 11.04 35.63
N GLY A 555 13.40 9.98 35.92
CA GLY A 555 12.61 9.86 37.15
C GLY A 555 11.34 10.70 37.09
N ASP A 556 10.18 10.05 37.26
CA ASP A 556 8.89 10.73 37.34
C ASP A 556 8.66 11.40 38.70
N ASP A 557 7.61 12.22 38.77
CA ASP A 557 7.04 12.64 40.04
C ASP A 557 6.62 11.40 40.86
N PRO A 558 7.08 11.24 42.12
CA PRO A 558 6.72 10.10 42.95
C PRO A 558 5.20 9.92 43.17
N SER A 559 4.41 10.99 43.02
CA SER A 559 2.95 10.96 43.12
C SER A 559 2.26 10.35 41.89
N HIS A 560 2.96 10.23 40.75
CA HIS A 560 2.42 9.63 39.54
C HIS A 560 2.36 8.10 39.62
N THR A 561 1.28 7.53 39.09
CA THR A 561 1.00 6.08 39.09
C THR A 561 0.64 5.51 37.71
N HIS A 562 0.86 6.26 36.64
CA HIS A 562 0.45 5.88 35.28
C HIS A 562 1.49 5.06 34.51
N MET A 563 2.76 5.11 34.93
CA MET A 563 3.86 4.38 34.32
C MET A 563 3.66 2.86 34.38
N ARG A 564 4.02 2.15 33.30
CA ARG A 564 4.16 0.69 33.41
C ARG A 564 5.33 0.37 34.35
N PRO A 565 5.25 -0.71 35.15
CA PRO A 565 6.17 -0.92 36.25
C PRO A 565 7.65 -1.02 35.84
N ASP A 566 7.92 -1.67 34.71
CA ASP A 566 9.22 -1.90 34.09
C ASP A 566 9.81 -0.61 33.47
N ALA A 567 8.96 0.27 32.93
CA ALA A 567 9.36 1.55 32.36
C ALA A 567 9.46 2.70 33.33
N GLN A 568 9.17 2.46 34.60
CA GLN A 568 9.31 3.49 35.62
C GLN A 568 10.77 3.65 36.03
N MET A 569 11.53 4.35 35.18
CA MET A 569 12.95 4.53 35.34
C MET A 569 13.26 5.54 36.44
N GLU A 570 14.26 5.22 37.27
CA GLU A 570 14.73 6.13 38.30
C GLU A 570 15.66 7.19 37.71
N GLY A 571 15.53 8.43 38.19
CA GLY A 571 16.52 9.48 37.92
C GLY A 571 17.54 9.60 39.04
N TYR A 572 18.78 9.96 38.72
CA TYR A 572 19.86 10.10 39.70
C TYR A 572 19.69 11.29 40.65
N GLN A 573 18.77 12.22 40.36
CA GLN A 573 18.44 13.35 41.24
C GLN A 573 16.93 13.42 41.48
N SER A 574 16.51 13.41 42.74
CA SER A 574 15.09 13.39 43.11
C SER A 574 14.37 14.74 42.98
N SER A 575 15.11 15.86 43.03
CA SER A 575 14.54 17.20 43.00
C SER A 575 15.60 18.24 42.62
N PRO A 576 15.22 19.51 42.32
CA PRO A 576 16.18 20.58 42.06
C PRO A 576 17.19 20.72 43.20
N GLY A 577 18.49 20.66 42.87
CA GLY A 577 19.58 20.82 43.83
C GLY A 577 19.83 19.64 44.78
N ALA A 578 19.07 18.54 44.66
CA ALA A 578 19.37 17.32 45.42
C ALA A 578 20.73 16.73 45.01
N ALA A 579 21.41 16.08 45.96
CA ALA A 579 22.61 15.31 45.64
C ALA A 579 22.29 14.17 44.67
N PHE A 580 23.26 13.80 43.83
CA PHE A 580 23.15 12.60 43.00
C PHE A 580 23.16 11.36 43.88
N ASP A 581 22.18 10.48 43.71
CA ASP A 581 22.10 9.18 44.36
C ASP A 581 22.53 8.08 43.38
N TRP A 582 23.80 7.68 43.50
CA TRP A 582 24.42 6.65 42.66
C TRP A 582 23.97 5.22 42.99
N SER A 583 23.08 5.03 43.97
CA SER A 583 22.47 3.71 44.24
C SER A 583 21.27 3.40 43.36
N ARG A 584 20.67 4.44 42.74
CA ARG A 584 19.49 4.32 41.87
C ARG A 584 19.82 3.61 40.56
N ASP A 585 18.76 3.13 39.91
CA ASP A 585 18.82 2.41 38.64
C ASP A 585 19.77 1.18 38.68
N ALA A 586 19.73 0.47 39.81
CA ALA A 586 20.61 -0.66 40.09
C ALA A 586 20.51 -1.77 39.02
N SER A 587 19.35 -1.93 38.39
CA SER A 587 19.06 -3.04 37.48
C SER A 587 19.68 -2.83 36.10
N GLN A 588 19.52 -1.65 35.50
CA GLN A 588 20.24 -1.35 34.26
C GLN A 588 21.74 -1.30 34.48
N ARG A 589 22.21 -0.73 35.60
CA ARG A 589 23.64 -0.76 35.96
C ARG A 589 24.18 -2.18 36.05
N ARG A 590 23.45 -3.09 36.70
CA ARG A 590 23.80 -4.51 36.75
C ARG A 590 23.85 -5.12 35.35
N MET A 591 22.83 -4.90 34.52
CA MET A 591 22.76 -5.46 33.16
C MET A 591 23.92 -4.96 32.29
N LEU A 592 24.27 -3.67 32.39
CA LEU A 592 25.39 -3.07 31.68
C LEU A 592 26.73 -3.70 32.06
N GLN A 593 26.95 -3.95 33.37
CA GLN A 593 28.15 -4.66 33.84
C GLN A 593 28.16 -6.13 33.37
N GLU A 594 27.01 -6.81 33.37
CA GLU A 594 26.90 -8.19 32.86
C GLU A 594 27.14 -8.29 31.34
N ALA A 595 26.71 -7.29 30.57
CA ALA A 595 27.02 -7.17 29.14
C ALA A 595 28.53 -6.97 28.93
N LYS A 596 29.15 -6.04 29.67
CA LYS A 596 30.60 -5.81 29.63
C LYS A 596 31.40 -7.08 29.96
N LYS A 597 31.00 -7.81 31.00
CA LYS A 597 31.65 -9.09 31.40
C LYS A 597 31.62 -10.14 30.29
N ARG A 598 30.63 -10.08 29.39
CA ARG A 598 30.47 -11.01 28.26
C ARG A 598 31.08 -10.52 26.95
N GLY A 599 31.73 -9.35 26.97
CA GLY A 599 32.51 -8.85 25.83
C GLY A 599 31.90 -7.64 25.14
N ALA A 600 30.79 -7.07 25.64
CA ALA A 600 30.35 -5.76 25.18
C ALA A 600 31.45 -4.71 25.41
N ASN A 601 31.74 -3.95 24.36
CA ASN A 601 32.89 -3.05 24.32
C ASN A 601 32.57 -1.66 23.75
N ILE A 602 31.33 -1.46 23.30
CA ILE A 602 30.80 -0.17 22.89
C ILE A 602 29.57 0.10 23.77
N PHE A 603 29.53 1.28 24.39
CA PHE A 603 28.44 1.69 25.26
C PHE A 603 27.92 3.05 24.82
N GLU A 604 26.61 3.16 24.66
CA GLU A 604 25.94 4.44 24.45
C GLU A 604 25.08 4.74 25.67
N ALA A 605 25.12 5.97 26.16
CA ALA A 605 24.11 6.49 27.06
C ALA A 605 23.03 7.21 26.24
N ALA A 606 21.76 7.00 26.54
CA ALA A 606 20.65 7.70 25.91
C ALA A 606 19.73 8.29 26.99
N SER A 607 19.04 9.39 26.69
CA SER A 607 18.06 10.00 27.60
C SER A 607 16.71 10.11 26.91
N TYR A 608 15.71 9.47 27.51
CA TYR A 608 14.37 9.42 26.94
C TYR A 608 13.52 10.59 27.41
N SER A 609 13.88 11.17 28.58
CA SER A 609 13.24 12.36 29.12
C SER A 609 14.10 13.02 30.20
N PRO A 610 14.09 14.36 30.33
CA PRO A 610 14.68 15.02 31.49
C PRO A 610 13.93 14.65 32.79
N PRO A 611 14.55 14.83 33.96
CA PRO A 611 13.85 14.66 35.23
C PRO A 611 12.56 15.46 35.31
N TYR A 612 11.50 14.89 35.93
CA TYR A 612 10.17 15.49 35.95
C TYR A 612 10.17 16.95 36.44
N TRP A 613 11.02 17.27 37.41
CA TRP A 613 11.17 18.60 37.97
C TRP A 613 11.85 19.60 37.02
N MET A 614 12.43 19.18 35.90
CA MET A 614 12.89 20.03 34.80
C MET A 614 11.83 20.22 33.70
N THR A 615 10.73 19.46 33.74
CA THR A 615 9.73 19.44 32.66
C THR A 615 8.67 20.54 32.78
N VAL A 616 8.02 20.89 31.67
CA VAL A 616 6.90 21.85 31.65
C VAL A 616 5.67 21.25 32.34
N SER A 617 5.37 19.98 32.07
CA SER A 617 4.18 19.31 32.60
C SER A 617 4.33 18.86 34.06
N GLY A 618 5.55 18.76 34.58
CA GLY A 618 5.85 18.06 35.83
C GLY A 618 5.84 16.54 35.67
N CYS A 619 5.77 16.02 34.44
CA CYS A 619 5.74 14.60 34.12
C CYS A 619 6.78 14.29 33.04
N TYR A 620 7.61 13.29 33.27
CA TYR A 620 8.64 12.86 32.32
C TYR A 620 8.11 12.01 31.14
N SER A 621 6.80 11.76 31.05
CA SER A 621 6.20 11.03 29.92
C SER A 621 5.84 11.92 28.72
N GLY A 622 5.89 13.24 28.90
CA GLY A 622 5.56 14.20 27.86
C GLY A 622 4.86 15.45 28.36
N SER A 623 4.50 16.33 27.42
CA SER A 623 3.79 17.59 27.65
C SER A 623 2.27 17.38 27.68
N LYS A 624 1.49 18.38 28.09
CA LYS A 624 0.00 18.28 28.06
C LYS A 624 -0.57 18.20 26.64
N ASP A 625 0.14 18.77 25.67
CA ASP A 625 -0.10 18.64 24.23
C ASP A 625 1.14 17.97 23.65
N GLY A 626 1.00 16.75 23.13
CA GLY A 626 2.13 15.88 22.83
C GLY A 626 3.10 16.43 21.80
N LYS A 627 2.72 17.44 21.02
CA LYS A 627 3.60 18.06 20.02
C LYS A 627 4.46 19.20 20.57
N GLN A 628 4.26 19.58 21.83
CA GLN A 628 5.00 20.67 22.45
C GLN A 628 6.28 20.17 23.11
N ASP A 629 7.26 21.08 23.24
CA ASP A 629 8.42 20.82 24.06
C ASP A 629 8.01 20.59 25.51
N ASN A 630 8.60 19.58 26.15
CA ASN A 630 8.41 19.33 27.56
C ASN A 630 9.60 19.72 28.43
N LEU A 631 10.73 20.17 27.87
CA LEU A 631 11.85 20.71 28.64
C LEU A 631 11.67 22.22 28.85
N ARG A 632 11.66 22.68 30.11
CA ARG A 632 11.56 24.12 30.37
C ARG A 632 12.80 24.84 29.84
N PRO A 633 12.68 25.97 29.11
CA PRO A 633 13.81 26.65 28.49
C PRO A 633 14.93 27.01 29.47
N GLU A 634 14.59 27.44 30.69
CA GLU A 634 15.54 27.79 31.75
C GLU A 634 16.27 26.57 32.36
N MET A 635 15.80 25.35 32.09
CA MET A 635 16.37 24.11 32.62
C MET A 635 17.32 23.41 31.63
N ARG A 636 17.50 23.92 30.42
CA ARG A 636 18.34 23.29 29.38
C ARG A 636 19.78 23.06 29.84
N GLU A 637 20.40 24.05 30.48
CA GLU A 637 21.76 23.89 31.03
C GLU A 637 21.79 22.89 32.20
N SER A 638 20.76 22.89 33.04
CA SER A 638 20.64 21.90 34.13
C SER A 638 20.51 20.48 33.59
N PHE A 639 19.79 20.29 32.48
CA PHE A 639 19.67 18.99 31.82
C PHE A 639 21.01 18.54 31.21
N VAL A 640 21.72 19.43 30.51
CA VAL A 640 23.09 19.15 30.03
C VAL A 640 24.00 18.75 31.19
N ASN A 641 23.92 19.48 32.30
CA ASN A 641 24.72 19.20 33.49
C ASN A 641 24.38 17.84 34.11
N TYR A 642 23.09 17.46 34.12
CA TYR A 642 22.65 16.15 34.58
C TYR A 642 23.26 15.02 33.75
N LEU A 643 23.08 15.05 32.42
CA LEU A 643 23.62 14.03 31.51
C LEU A 643 25.14 13.91 31.61
N ALA A 644 25.87 15.03 31.54
CA ALA A 644 27.33 15.02 31.61
C ALA A 644 27.86 14.50 32.96
N THR A 645 27.16 14.80 34.06
CA THR A 645 27.56 14.33 35.40
C THR A 645 27.35 12.82 35.53
N VAL A 646 26.25 12.28 35.02
CA VAL A 646 26.00 10.82 35.00
C VAL A 646 27.05 10.11 34.15
N VAL A 647 27.29 10.55 32.91
CA VAL A 647 28.30 9.96 32.03
C VAL A 647 29.70 9.99 32.66
N LYS A 648 30.06 11.11 33.30
CA LYS A 648 31.33 11.25 34.02
C LYS A 648 31.44 10.27 35.20
N HIS A 649 30.38 10.11 35.99
CA HIS A 649 30.36 9.15 37.10
C HIS A 649 30.59 7.72 36.61
N PHE A 650 29.94 7.31 35.52
CA PHE A 650 30.14 5.97 34.97
C PHE A 650 31.59 5.75 34.52
N GLN A 651 32.21 6.76 33.91
CA GLN A 651 33.62 6.71 33.50
C GLN A 651 34.55 6.57 34.71
N ASP A 652 34.34 7.39 35.74
CA ASP A 652 35.30 7.57 36.83
C ASP A 652 35.12 6.53 37.96
N ALA A 653 33.88 6.08 38.21
CA ALA A 653 33.52 5.23 39.35
C ALA A 653 32.98 3.84 38.98
N GLU A 654 32.20 3.72 37.89
CA GLU A 654 31.62 2.43 37.48
C GLU A 654 32.53 1.64 36.52
N GLY A 655 33.60 2.27 36.05
CA GLY A 655 34.50 1.70 35.04
C GLY A 655 33.83 1.48 33.69
N ILE A 656 32.73 2.18 33.40
CA ILE A 656 32.04 2.15 32.10
C ILE A 656 32.31 3.48 31.40
N ARG A 657 33.04 3.43 30.29
CA ARG A 657 33.18 4.59 29.41
C ARG A 657 32.13 4.49 28.32
N PHE A 658 31.12 5.36 28.37
CA PHE A 658 30.25 5.58 27.23
C PHE A 658 31.03 6.23 26.10
N GLU A 659 30.94 5.65 24.91
CA GLU A 659 31.51 6.22 23.70
C GLU A 659 30.69 7.43 23.25
N SER A 660 29.36 7.29 23.29
CA SER A 660 28.41 8.34 22.95
C SER A 660 27.40 8.62 24.07
N VAL A 661 26.87 9.84 24.07
CA VAL A 661 25.64 10.20 24.77
C VAL A 661 24.64 10.81 23.79
N GLU A 662 23.42 10.29 23.77
CA GLU A 662 22.28 10.76 22.99
C GLU A 662 21.29 11.46 23.95
N PRO A 663 21.12 12.79 23.87
CA PRO A 663 20.25 13.52 24.80
C PRO A 663 18.75 13.35 24.52
N PHE A 664 18.35 12.76 23.39
CA PHE A 664 16.95 12.67 22.97
C PHE A 664 16.56 11.24 22.56
N ASN A 665 15.28 10.91 22.66
CA ASN A 665 14.72 9.70 22.07
C ASN A 665 13.40 10.05 21.40
N GLU A 666 13.27 9.76 20.12
CA GLU A 666 12.09 10.06 19.30
C GLU A 666 11.56 11.47 19.51
N PRO A 667 12.38 12.52 19.25
CA PRO A 667 11.95 13.90 19.44
C PRO A 667 10.75 14.29 18.56
N ASP A 668 10.38 13.45 17.58
CA ASP A 668 9.23 13.54 16.69
C ASP A 668 8.00 12.70 17.13
N GLY A 669 8.07 11.98 18.25
CA GLY A 669 7.09 10.96 18.66
C GLY A 669 5.73 11.46 19.16
N GLY A 670 5.59 12.73 19.52
CA GLY A 670 4.31 13.28 20.00
C GLY A 670 3.95 12.86 21.44
N TRP A 671 4.90 12.97 22.36
CA TRP A 671 4.82 12.45 23.74
C TRP A 671 3.93 13.25 24.69
N GLU A 672 2.97 12.58 25.35
CA GLU A 672 1.98 13.21 26.25
C GLU A 672 2.16 12.85 27.74
N ALA A 673 1.88 13.84 28.59
CA ALA A 673 1.81 13.68 30.05
C ALA A 673 0.74 12.65 30.43
N GLY A 674 1.08 11.74 31.35
CA GLY A 674 0.21 10.61 31.71
C GLY A 674 0.39 9.37 30.82
N GLY A 675 1.32 9.43 29.86
CA GLY A 675 1.75 8.29 29.07
C GLY A 675 2.34 7.16 29.93
N ARG A 676 2.43 5.95 29.39
CA ARG A 676 2.84 4.77 30.17
C ARG A 676 4.35 4.53 30.22
N GLN A 677 5.14 5.37 29.57
CA GLN A 677 6.61 5.33 29.55
C GLN A 677 7.18 6.75 29.51
N GLU A 678 8.46 6.89 29.79
CA GLU A 678 9.20 8.14 29.61
C GLU A 678 9.32 8.52 28.13
N GLY A 679 9.31 9.83 27.86
CA GLY A 679 9.39 10.39 26.52
C GLY A 679 9.13 11.89 26.54
N TYR A 680 9.69 12.62 25.58
CA TYR A 680 9.27 14.01 25.34
C TYR A 680 9.56 14.46 23.91
N THR A 681 8.65 15.25 23.36
CA THR A 681 8.83 15.86 22.04
C THR A 681 9.85 16.98 22.14
N VAL A 682 10.83 17.02 21.23
CA VAL A 682 11.93 18.00 21.26
C VAL A 682 11.99 18.77 19.93
N PRO A 683 11.49 20.01 19.88
CA PRO A 683 11.57 20.82 18.66
C PRO A 683 13.02 21.09 18.25
N VAL A 684 13.25 21.29 16.94
CA VAL A 684 14.57 21.62 16.36
C VAL A 684 15.27 22.76 17.10
N ALA A 685 14.53 23.77 17.55
CA ALA A 685 15.06 24.89 18.32
C ALA A 685 15.70 24.46 19.65
N THR A 686 15.13 23.48 20.34
CA THR A 686 15.67 22.95 21.60
C THR A 686 16.84 22.02 21.34
N GLN A 687 16.77 21.20 20.29
CA GLN A 687 17.92 20.38 19.86
C GLN A 687 19.14 21.26 19.54
N ASN A 688 18.93 22.34 18.78
CA ASN A 688 19.97 23.33 18.45
C ASN A 688 20.56 24.03 19.69
N ALA A 689 19.80 24.13 20.79
CA ALA A 689 20.26 24.75 22.03
C ALA A 689 21.02 23.79 22.95
N VAL A 690 20.74 22.48 22.88
CA VAL A 690 21.28 21.48 23.82
C VAL A 690 22.54 20.80 23.27
N LEU A 691 22.53 20.38 22.00
CA LEU A 691 23.62 19.62 21.37
C LEU A 691 25.02 20.28 21.50
N PRO A 692 25.22 21.56 21.13
CA PRO A 692 26.54 22.18 21.23
C PRO A 692 26.99 22.37 22.68
N VAL A 693 26.05 22.72 23.57
CA VAL A 693 26.35 22.95 25.00
C VAL A 693 26.74 21.65 25.70
N LEU A 694 26.12 20.52 25.33
CA LEU A 694 26.49 19.21 25.83
C LEU A 694 27.89 18.80 25.37
N ALA A 695 28.21 18.98 24.08
CA ALA A 695 29.54 18.68 23.54
C ALA A 695 30.64 19.50 24.24
N ASP A 696 30.41 20.80 24.43
CA ASP A 696 31.35 21.69 25.13
C ASP A 696 31.49 21.31 26.61
N ARG A 697 30.38 20.93 27.26
CA ARG A 697 30.40 20.46 28.65
C ARG A 697 31.28 19.21 28.81
N LEU A 698 31.08 18.20 27.97
CA LEU A 698 31.85 16.95 28.02
C LEU A 698 33.34 17.21 27.79
N LYS A 699 33.66 18.04 26.79
CA LYS A 699 35.04 18.44 26.47
C LYS A 699 35.72 19.18 27.62
N ARG A 700 35.03 20.18 28.20
CA ARG A 700 35.54 20.97 29.33
C ARG A 700 35.87 20.10 30.54
N ASP A 701 35.03 19.11 30.81
CA ASP A 701 35.17 18.22 31.96
C ASP A 701 36.12 17.03 31.69
N GLY A 702 36.71 16.96 30.50
CA GLY A 702 37.63 15.89 30.10
C GLY A 702 36.97 14.52 29.98
N VAL A 703 35.66 14.47 29.74
CA VAL A 703 34.89 13.23 29.56
C VAL A 703 35.09 12.73 28.14
N LYS A 704 35.57 11.50 27.96
CA LYS A 704 35.89 10.91 26.65
C LYS A 704 34.66 10.28 25.99
N THR A 705 33.62 11.09 25.85
CA THR A 705 32.32 10.74 25.27
C THR A 705 31.93 11.82 24.28
N PHE A 706 31.45 11.45 23.09
CA PHE A 706 30.93 12.39 22.11
C PHE A 706 29.40 12.42 22.12
N VAL A 707 28.80 13.45 21.51
CA VAL A 707 27.33 13.56 21.41
C VAL A 707 26.85 12.86 20.13
N ALA A 708 25.85 12.00 20.27
CA ALA A 708 25.03 11.51 19.16
C ALA A 708 23.74 12.33 19.07
N GLY A 709 23.10 12.32 17.91
CA GLY A 709 21.81 12.97 17.62
C GLY A 709 21.27 12.41 16.30
N VAL A 710 20.00 12.43 15.95
CA VAL A 710 18.87 13.04 16.64
C VAL A 710 17.92 11.99 17.21
N ASP A 711 18.10 10.73 16.82
CA ASP A 711 17.35 9.59 17.38
C ASP A 711 15.85 9.67 17.08
N THR A 712 15.52 10.08 15.86
CA THR A 712 14.13 10.19 15.39
C THR A 712 13.48 8.82 15.23
N ASN A 713 12.16 8.74 15.43
CA ASN A 713 11.37 7.52 15.35
C ASN A 713 11.38 6.86 13.94
N ASN A 714 11.63 7.63 12.89
CA ASN A 714 11.69 7.10 11.52
C ASN A 714 12.66 7.89 10.64
N ILE A 715 13.01 7.28 9.51
CA ILE A 715 13.97 7.82 8.52
C ILE A 715 13.50 9.13 7.88
N TYR A 716 12.20 9.31 7.65
CA TYR A 716 11.69 10.57 7.07
C TYR A 716 11.95 11.76 8.00
N SER A 717 11.67 11.57 9.29
CA SER A 717 11.99 12.55 10.33
C SER A 717 13.50 12.78 10.43
N ALA A 718 14.32 11.72 10.30
CA ALA A 718 15.77 11.82 10.36
C ALA A 718 16.34 12.75 9.28
N VAL A 719 15.90 12.56 8.03
CA VAL A 719 16.26 13.41 6.89
C VAL A 719 15.80 14.85 7.11
N SER A 720 14.53 15.02 7.50
CA SER A 720 13.91 16.34 7.66
C SER A 720 14.53 17.15 8.81
N ILE A 721 14.67 16.55 9.99
CA ILE A 721 15.19 17.23 11.18
C ILE A 721 16.70 17.40 11.07
N GLY A 722 17.43 16.38 10.62
CA GLY A 722 18.87 16.45 10.40
C GLY A 722 19.26 17.58 9.45
N GLY A 723 18.47 17.81 8.39
CA GLY A 723 18.65 18.92 7.46
C GLY A 723 18.34 20.32 8.01
N GLN A 724 17.66 20.42 9.16
CA GLN A 724 17.26 21.69 9.79
C GLN A 724 18.14 22.09 10.99
N LEU A 725 19.03 21.20 11.45
CA LEU A 725 19.96 21.53 12.54
C LEU A 725 20.91 22.67 12.14
N SER A 726 21.24 23.53 13.12
CA SER A 726 22.18 24.63 12.92
C SER A 726 23.61 24.11 12.73
N GLY A 727 24.50 24.92 12.14
CA GLY A 727 25.91 24.57 11.99
C GLY A 727 26.60 24.25 13.33
N ASP A 728 26.25 24.96 14.40
CA ASP A 728 26.79 24.71 15.74
C ASP A 728 26.29 23.38 16.31
N ALA A 729 25.00 23.07 16.15
CA ALA A 729 24.44 21.80 16.58
C ALA A 729 25.05 20.62 15.82
N LEU A 730 25.16 20.74 14.49
CA LEU A 730 25.83 19.75 13.65
C LEU A 730 27.31 19.60 14.01
N SER A 731 27.99 20.66 14.45
CA SER A 731 29.38 20.59 14.91
C SER A 731 29.50 19.89 16.28
N GLY A 732 28.51 20.07 17.15
CA GLY A 732 28.42 19.38 18.45
C GLY A 732 28.08 17.89 18.34
N THR A 733 27.37 17.48 17.28
CA THR A 733 26.96 16.09 17.04
C THR A 733 28.00 15.33 16.22
N ALA A 734 28.60 14.28 16.78
CA ALA A 734 29.64 13.49 16.11
C ALA A 734 29.10 12.31 15.30
N ARG A 735 27.88 11.83 15.59
CA ARG A 735 27.23 10.71 14.89
C ARG A 735 25.73 10.97 14.73
N LEU A 736 25.18 10.51 13.61
CA LEU A 736 23.75 10.49 13.37
C LEU A 736 23.12 9.18 13.88
N ASN A 737 22.16 9.28 14.80
CA ASN A 737 21.31 8.18 15.26
C ASN A 737 19.90 8.33 14.68
N THR A 738 19.25 7.21 14.37
CA THR A 738 17.84 7.15 13.93
C THR A 738 17.23 5.79 14.21
N HIS A 739 15.91 5.74 14.31
CA HIS A 739 15.11 4.53 14.34
C HIS A 739 14.53 4.27 12.95
N ASP A 740 14.26 2.99 12.64
CA ASP A 740 13.68 2.59 11.36
C ASP A 740 12.25 2.00 11.52
N TYR A 741 11.42 2.62 12.37
CA TYR A 741 10.06 2.12 12.57
C TYR A 741 9.20 2.37 11.31
N HIS A 742 8.78 1.30 10.64
CA HIS A 742 7.93 1.35 9.46
C HIS A 742 6.92 0.18 9.38
N PRO A 743 5.76 0.35 8.71
CA PRO A 743 4.66 -0.60 8.76
C PRO A 743 4.77 -1.79 7.80
N LEU A 744 5.77 -1.88 6.92
CA LEU A 744 5.97 -3.04 6.02
C LEU A 744 7.45 -3.35 5.74
N VAL A 745 8.12 -2.54 4.91
CA VAL A 745 9.56 -2.59 4.59
C VAL A 745 10.06 -1.16 4.45
N GLY A 746 11.34 -0.90 4.71
CA GLY A 746 11.91 0.44 4.69
C GLY A 746 11.82 1.12 3.33
N ASP A 747 11.83 2.45 3.30
CA ASP A 747 11.88 3.25 2.07
C ASP A 747 13.34 3.42 1.64
N VAL A 748 13.78 2.64 0.63
CA VAL A 748 15.15 2.67 0.10
C VAL A 748 15.59 4.08 -0.30
N ALA A 749 14.70 4.85 -0.94
CA ALA A 749 15.05 6.21 -1.37
C ALA A 749 15.34 7.10 -0.17
N LYS A 750 14.57 6.98 0.91
CA LYS A 750 14.80 7.76 2.15
C LYS A 750 16.01 7.30 2.94
N LEU A 751 16.29 6.00 2.99
CA LEU A 751 17.52 5.47 3.57
C LEU A 751 18.76 6.08 2.86
N ARG A 752 18.71 6.19 1.53
CA ARG A 752 19.77 6.81 0.73
C ARG A 752 19.84 8.33 0.88
N GLU A 753 18.71 9.02 0.99
CA GLU A 753 18.71 10.46 1.31
C GLU A 753 19.39 10.73 2.65
N LEU A 754 19.15 9.89 3.67
CA LEU A 754 19.83 10.00 4.96
C LEU A 754 21.32 9.69 4.84
N ARG A 755 21.69 8.65 4.07
CA ARG A 755 23.09 8.34 3.76
C ARG A 755 23.80 9.54 3.10
N ALA A 756 23.20 10.11 2.05
CA ALA A 756 23.76 11.26 1.34
C ALA A 756 23.89 12.49 2.25
N LEU A 757 22.93 12.72 3.15
CA LEU A 757 23.02 13.76 4.17
C LEU A 757 24.21 13.50 5.11
N ALA A 758 24.37 12.28 5.61
CA ALA A 758 25.45 11.91 6.52
C ALA A 758 26.83 12.00 5.86
N GLU A 759 26.95 11.56 4.61
CA GLU A 759 28.16 11.68 3.80
C GLU A 759 28.55 13.15 3.57
N LYS A 760 27.57 14.00 3.21
CA LYS A 760 27.75 15.46 3.10
C LYS A 760 28.22 16.09 4.41
N LEU A 761 27.75 15.57 5.54
CA LEU A 761 28.10 16.05 6.88
C LEU A 761 29.37 15.39 7.44
N HIS A 762 29.91 14.38 6.76
CA HIS A 762 30.99 13.52 7.23
C HIS A 762 30.72 12.90 8.62
N LYS A 763 29.51 12.37 8.80
CA LYS A 763 29.07 11.74 10.05
C LYS A 763 28.70 10.28 9.81
N PRO A 764 29.07 9.34 10.71
CA PRO A 764 28.56 7.98 10.66
C PRO A 764 27.06 7.95 11.02
N ILE A 765 26.37 6.88 10.62
CA ILE A 765 24.97 6.61 10.96
C ILE A 765 24.87 5.35 11.82
N TRP A 766 24.04 5.38 12.85
CA TRP A 766 23.55 4.19 13.56
C TRP A 766 22.05 4.06 13.37
N MET A 767 21.61 2.82 13.11
CA MET A 767 20.25 2.41 13.44
C MET A 767 20.25 2.10 14.95
N SER A 768 19.75 3.04 15.75
CA SER A 768 19.89 3.05 17.21
C SER A 768 18.71 2.41 17.96
N GLU A 769 17.60 2.16 17.28
CA GLU A 769 16.47 1.42 17.82
C GLU A 769 15.56 0.89 16.70
N LEU A 770 15.38 -0.43 16.67
CA LEU A 770 14.26 -1.03 15.97
C LEU A 770 13.73 -2.21 16.78
N GLY A 771 12.43 -2.18 17.03
CA GLY A 771 11.63 -3.31 17.46
C GLY A 771 10.41 -3.44 16.55
N CYS A 772 9.47 -4.31 16.93
CA CYS A 772 8.18 -4.58 16.27
C CYS A 772 8.19 -5.86 15.41
N CYS A 773 7.17 -6.68 15.67
CA CYS A 773 6.90 -7.91 14.95
C CYS A 773 5.44 -7.88 14.51
N PHE A 774 5.20 -7.88 13.20
CA PHE A 774 3.86 -8.12 12.68
C PHE A 774 3.32 -9.43 13.24
N THR A 775 2.15 -9.38 13.88
CA THR A 775 1.44 -10.60 14.25
C THR A 775 0.83 -11.20 12.98
N ASN A 776 1.31 -12.38 12.59
CA ASN A 776 0.64 -13.40 11.78
C ASN A 776 -0.28 -12.88 10.63
N GLN A 777 0.22 -12.91 9.39
CA GLN A 777 -0.54 -12.66 8.16
C GLN A 777 -1.28 -13.93 7.66
N GLY A 778 -1.84 -14.73 8.57
CA GLY A 778 -2.73 -15.85 8.26
C GLY A 778 -2.09 -17.22 8.03
N ASP A 779 -0.75 -17.33 8.05
CA ASP A 779 -0.03 -18.60 7.87
C ASP A 779 0.37 -19.31 9.18
N LYS A 780 0.12 -18.67 10.33
CA LYS A 780 0.45 -19.17 11.67
C LYS A 780 1.94 -19.39 11.93
N SER A 781 2.84 -18.70 11.20
CA SER A 781 4.29 -18.75 11.46
C SER A 781 4.84 -17.42 11.98
N ASP A 782 5.89 -17.49 12.80
CA ASP A 782 6.63 -16.31 13.29
C ASP A 782 7.58 -15.71 12.23
N MET A 783 7.63 -16.28 11.02
CA MET A 783 8.58 -15.86 10.00
C MET A 783 8.30 -14.49 9.42
N TRP A 784 7.08 -13.97 9.48
CA TRP A 784 6.77 -12.62 9.01
C TRP A 784 7.58 -11.56 9.76
N GLY A 785 7.59 -11.63 11.10
CA GLY A 785 8.43 -10.76 11.92
C GLY A 785 9.93 -11.02 11.69
N ALA A 786 10.31 -12.27 11.45
CA ALA A 786 11.71 -12.65 11.22
C ALA A 786 12.25 -12.10 9.88
N LEU A 787 11.46 -12.17 8.81
CA LEU A 787 11.79 -11.66 7.48
C LEU A 787 11.78 -10.14 7.44
N PHE A 788 10.81 -9.51 8.12
CA PHE A 788 10.81 -8.05 8.36
C PHE A 788 12.14 -7.59 8.94
N MET A 789 12.53 -8.18 10.07
CA MET A 789 13.76 -7.80 10.76
C MET A 789 15.01 -8.05 9.91
N ALA A 790 15.05 -9.16 9.16
CA ALA A 790 16.16 -9.47 8.27
C ALA A 790 16.28 -8.47 7.10
N ASP A 791 15.16 -8.06 6.50
CA ASP A 791 15.17 -7.07 5.42
C ASP A 791 15.47 -5.65 5.92
N SER A 792 14.95 -5.25 7.09
CA SER A 792 15.35 -3.97 7.72
C SER A 792 16.85 -3.95 7.99
N ILE A 793 17.43 -4.99 8.61
CA ILE A 793 18.89 -5.08 8.82
C ILE A 793 19.65 -4.98 7.48
N ARG A 794 19.21 -5.72 6.46
CA ARG A 794 19.86 -5.69 5.14
C ARG A 794 19.86 -4.28 4.57
N MET A 795 18.72 -3.59 4.61
CA MET A 795 18.52 -2.26 4.03
C MET A 795 19.21 -1.16 4.84
N ASP A 796 19.15 -1.22 6.17
CA ASP A 796 19.86 -0.29 7.06
C ASP A 796 21.37 -0.32 6.81
N LEU A 797 21.93 -1.53 6.68
CA LEU A 797 23.35 -1.68 6.43
C LEU A 797 23.71 -1.39 4.97
N ARG A 798 22.94 -1.84 3.99
CA ARG A 798 23.28 -1.66 2.57
C ARG A 798 22.98 -0.24 2.08
N ASP A 799 21.76 0.25 2.30
CA ASP A 799 21.24 1.46 1.66
C ASP A 799 21.42 2.70 2.54
N MET A 800 21.17 2.60 3.85
CA MET A 800 21.43 3.71 4.78
C MET A 800 22.91 3.83 5.16
N GLY A 801 23.69 2.76 5.00
CA GLY A 801 25.11 2.78 5.35
C GLY A 801 25.36 2.79 6.86
N ALA A 802 24.43 2.25 7.65
CA ALA A 802 24.57 2.21 9.10
C ALA A 802 25.81 1.39 9.49
N GLU A 803 26.57 1.90 10.45
CA GLU A 803 27.76 1.24 10.99
C GLU A 803 27.42 0.36 12.20
N ALA A 804 26.24 0.52 12.81
CA ALA A 804 25.74 -0.33 13.86
C ALA A 804 24.22 -0.44 13.81
N TRP A 805 23.72 -1.52 14.40
CA TRP A 805 22.30 -1.85 14.46
C TRP A 805 21.93 -2.29 15.89
N VAL A 806 21.00 -1.58 16.51
CA VAL A 806 20.64 -1.76 17.93
C VAL A 806 19.18 -2.19 18.03
N LEU A 807 18.95 -3.42 18.48
CA LEU A 807 17.61 -3.92 18.80
C LEU A 807 16.99 -3.06 19.90
N TRP A 808 15.68 -2.82 19.84
CA TRP A 808 14.98 -2.20 20.94
C TRP A 808 15.05 -3.05 22.21
N GLN A 809 14.20 -4.07 22.30
CA GLN A 809 14.19 -5.04 23.39
C GLN A 809 13.84 -6.45 22.89
N PRO A 810 14.34 -7.52 23.54
CA PRO A 810 14.07 -8.89 23.10
C PRO A 810 12.64 -9.37 23.39
N ASP A 811 11.95 -8.82 24.38
CA ASP A 811 10.57 -9.19 24.73
C ASP A 811 9.55 -8.82 23.63
N TRP A 812 9.94 -8.01 22.64
CA TRP A 812 9.15 -7.65 21.46
C TRP A 812 9.19 -8.73 20.36
N GLY A 813 8.96 -9.99 20.73
CA GLY A 813 8.86 -11.09 19.76
C GLY A 813 10.18 -11.78 19.42
N VAL A 814 11.29 -11.45 20.11
CA VAL A 814 12.59 -12.12 19.90
C VAL A 814 12.75 -13.27 20.89
N ILE A 815 12.52 -13.01 22.18
CA ILE A 815 12.57 -14.00 23.26
C ILE A 815 11.31 -13.85 24.09
N ALA A 816 10.53 -14.92 24.21
CA ALA A 816 9.40 -15.00 25.14
C ALA A 816 9.84 -15.68 26.44
N PHE A 817 9.18 -15.41 27.56
CA PHE A 817 9.43 -16.11 28.83
C PHE A 817 8.28 -17.05 29.19
N ASP A 818 8.60 -18.25 29.70
CA ASP A 818 7.61 -19.12 30.32
C ASP A 818 7.05 -18.44 31.58
N PRO A 819 5.72 -18.21 31.68
CA PRO A 819 5.14 -17.52 32.83
C PRO A 819 5.28 -18.23 34.19
N LYS A 820 5.64 -19.52 34.21
CA LYS A 820 5.79 -20.34 35.43
C LYS A 820 7.24 -20.52 35.82
N SER A 821 8.11 -20.92 34.89
CA SER A 821 9.53 -21.20 35.16
C SER A 821 10.43 -19.97 34.98
N GLY A 822 10.00 -19.00 34.17
CA GLY A 822 10.83 -17.87 33.73
C GLY A 822 11.87 -18.26 32.69
N GLU A 823 11.83 -19.49 32.15
CA GLU A 823 12.78 -19.93 31.12
C GLU A 823 12.55 -19.19 29.80
N PRO A 824 13.63 -18.78 29.09
CA PRO A 824 13.51 -18.10 27.81
C PRO A 824 13.20 -19.07 26.67
N HIS A 825 12.27 -18.67 25.81
CA HIS A 825 11.87 -19.32 24.56
C HIS A 825 12.23 -18.44 23.37
N LEU A 826 13.14 -18.94 22.52
CA LEU A 826 13.62 -18.23 21.35
C LEU A 826 12.61 -18.31 20.20
N GLN A 827 12.17 -17.16 19.69
CA GLN A 827 11.26 -17.07 18.53
C GLN A 827 12.05 -16.99 17.22
N LYS A 828 11.37 -17.08 16.06
CA LYS A 828 12.04 -17.04 14.74
C LYS A 828 12.86 -15.76 14.52
N GLN A 829 12.46 -14.65 15.13
CA GLN A 829 13.14 -13.36 15.10
C GLN A 829 14.52 -13.42 15.80
N TYR A 830 14.65 -14.19 16.88
CA TYR A 830 15.97 -14.45 17.47
C TYR A 830 16.90 -15.12 16.47
N TYR A 831 16.38 -16.14 15.76
CA TYR A 831 17.15 -16.84 14.75
C TYR A 831 17.43 -15.95 13.53
N ALA A 832 16.53 -15.03 13.15
CA ALA A 832 16.80 -14.01 12.14
C ALA A 832 17.95 -13.09 12.56
N LEU A 833 17.95 -12.52 13.76
CA LEU A 833 19.08 -11.75 14.28
C LEU A 833 20.36 -12.58 14.28
N ALA A 834 20.30 -13.84 14.70
CA ALA A 834 21.45 -14.73 14.75
C ALA A 834 22.03 -15.09 13.37
N GLN A 835 21.25 -14.98 12.28
CA GLN A 835 21.76 -15.11 10.90
C GLN A 835 22.73 -13.97 10.53
N TYR A 836 22.63 -12.81 11.17
CA TYR A 836 23.55 -11.68 10.95
C TYR A 836 24.60 -11.62 12.05
N THR A 837 24.13 -11.52 13.30
CA THR A 837 24.95 -11.14 14.46
C THR A 837 26.06 -12.14 14.77
N ARG A 838 25.84 -13.44 14.53
CA ARG A 838 26.85 -14.49 14.78
C ARG A 838 27.97 -14.48 13.76
N PHE A 839 27.69 -14.09 12.53
CA PHE A 839 28.59 -14.29 11.39
C PHE A 839 29.26 -12.99 10.93
N ILE A 840 28.56 -11.87 11.03
CA ILE A 840 29.08 -10.53 10.73
C ILE A 840 29.53 -9.90 12.05
N ARG A 841 30.85 -9.81 12.28
CA ARG A 841 31.42 -9.33 13.55
C ARG A 841 32.03 -7.92 13.39
N PRO A 842 32.30 -7.20 14.50
CA PRO A 842 32.96 -5.90 14.42
C PRO A 842 34.23 -5.93 13.56
N GLY A 843 34.39 -4.95 12.66
CA GLY A 843 35.50 -4.84 11.72
C GLY A 843 35.26 -5.46 10.35
N PHE A 844 34.15 -6.17 10.15
CA PHE A 844 33.72 -6.57 8.80
C PHE A 844 33.43 -5.33 7.96
N GLN A 845 33.74 -5.39 6.67
CA GLN A 845 33.30 -4.41 5.69
C GLN A 845 31.97 -4.87 5.12
N ILE A 846 30.97 -4.00 5.07
CA ILE A 846 29.81 -4.23 4.21
C ILE A 846 30.27 -3.99 2.78
N ILE A 847 29.97 -4.94 1.90
CA ILE A 847 30.42 -4.94 0.51
C ILE A 847 29.24 -5.16 -0.44
N SER A 848 29.44 -4.87 -1.71
CA SER A 848 28.39 -5.05 -2.72
C SER A 848 28.10 -6.54 -2.98
N ALA A 849 26.82 -6.88 -3.00
CA ALA A 849 26.32 -8.18 -3.46
C ALA A 849 26.07 -8.23 -4.99
N GLY A 850 26.44 -7.16 -5.71
CA GLY A 850 26.46 -7.05 -7.17
C GLY A 850 25.21 -7.58 -7.88
N GLY A 851 24.03 -7.10 -7.49
CA GLY A 851 22.75 -7.45 -8.09
C GLY A 851 21.86 -8.39 -7.26
N ALA A 852 22.42 -9.16 -6.32
CA ALA A 852 21.64 -10.03 -5.45
C ALA A 852 20.89 -9.21 -4.38
N PHE A 853 19.79 -8.56 -4.77
CA PHE A 853 19.10 -7.53 -3.99
C PHE A 853 18.70 -7.99 -2.58
N HIS A 854 18.21 -9.22 -2.42
CA HIS A 854 17.82 -9.76 -1.13
C HIS A 854 19.00 -10.34 -0.33
N THR A 855 20.26 -10.06 -0.74
CA THR A 855 21.47 -10.53 -0.08
C THR A 855 22.27 -9.37 0.50
N LEU A 856 22.58 -9.43 1.80
CA LEU A 856 23.63 -8.62 2.42
C LEU A 856 24.97 -9.35 2.29
N ALA A 857 26.02 -8.67 1.84
CA ALA A 857 27.37 -9.22 1.77
C ALA A 857 28.32 -8.47 2.72
N ALA A 858 29.12 -9.22 3.47
CA ALA A 858 30.10 -8.66 4.40
C ALA A 858 31.41 -9.46 4.36
N TYR A 859 32.55 -8.77 4.31
CA TYR A 859 33.86 -9.39 4.22
C TYR A 859 34.82 -8.92 5.31
N SER A 860 35.55 -9.87 5.90
CA SER A 860 36.64 -9.60 6.82
C SER A 860 37.97 -10.03 6.25
N ARG A 861 38.86 -9.05 6.05
CA ARG A 861 40.23 -9.28 5.58
C ARG A 861 41.08 -10.02 6.62
N SER A 862 40.90 -9.71 7.91
CA SER A 862 41.65 -10.35 8.99
C SER A 862 41.24 -11.81 9.19
N ALA A 863 39.95 -12.10 9.09
CA ALA A 863 39.43 -13.46 9.20
C ALA A 863 39.51 -14.26 7.89
N LYS A 864 39.77 -13.61 6.75
CA LYS A 864 39.66 -14.19 5.40
C LYS A 864 38.29 -14.87 5.21
N ARG A 865 37.24 -14.16 5.59
CA ARG A 865 35.87 -14.68 5.67
C ARG A 865 34.92 -13.75 4.94
N LEU A 866 34.12 -14.32 4.05
CA LEU A 866 32.98 -13.70 3.41
C LEU A 866 31.69 -14.29 4.00
N VAL A 867 30.72 -13.43 4.32
CA VAL A 867 29.40 -13.80 4.83
C VAL A 867 28.34 -13.19 3.92
N LEU A 868 27.38 -14.02 3.50
CA LEU A 868 26.28 -13.65 2.62
C LEU A 868 24.98 -14.04 3.32
N VAL A 869 24.06 -13.11 3.54
CA VAL A 869 22.77 -13.39 4.20
C VAL A 869 21.64 -13.05 3.24
N THR A 870 20.85 -14.05 2.84
CA THR A 870 19.79 -13.93 1.82
C THR A 870 18.41 -14.20 2.41
N THR A 871 17.41 -13.36 2.07
CA THR A 871 16.00 -13.53 2.45
C THR A 871 15.14 -14.03 1.27
N ASN A 872 14.07 -14.78 1.56
CA ASN A 872 13.06 -15.21 0.59
C ASN A 872 11.65 -15.23 1.23
N TRP A 873 10.65 -14.61 0.58
CA TRP A 873 9.32 -14.38 1.16
C TRP A 873 8.26 -15.38 0.69
N ASP A 874 7.71 -15.23 -0.52
CA ASP A 874 6.39 -15.81 -0.85
C ASP A 874 6.41 -17.02 -1.78
N THR A 875 7.48 -17.23 -2.55
CA THR A 875 7.62 -18.38 -3.44
C THR A 875 9.00 -19.03 -3.27
N PRO A 876 9.14 -20.35 -3.52
CA PRO A 876 10.46 -20.94 -3.65
C PRO A 876 11.28 -20.20 -4.70
N ALA A 877 12.53 -19.88 -4.38
CA ALA A 877 13.40 -19.08 -5.22
C ALA A 877 14.76 -19.76 -5.40
N GLY A 878 15.45 -19.46 -6.50
CA GLY A 878 16.85 -19.80 -6.69
C GLY A 878 17.77 -18.65 -6.29
N ASN A 879 18.94 -19.00 -5.76
CA ASN A 879 20.03 -18.09 -5.46
C ASN A 879 21.23 -18.46 -6.34
N ASP A 880 21.88 -17.49 -6.95
CA ASP A 880 23.09 -17.67 -7.75
C ASP A 880 24.11 -16.57 -7.48
N LEU A 881 25.02 -16.84 -6.53
CA LEU A 881 26.00 -15.89 -6.04
C LEU A 881 27.38 -16.19 -6.63
N ASP A 882 27.89 -15.27 -7.45
CA ASP A 882 29.18 -15.37 -8.10
C ASP A 882 30.29 -14.85 -7.18
N LEU A 883 31.25 -15.72 -6.86
CA LEU A 883 32.37 -15.43 -5.96
C LEU A 883 33.70 -15.25 -6.69
N THR A 884 33.71 -15.13 -8.02
CA THR A 884 34.93 -15.08 -8.85
C THR A 884 35.82 -13.86 -8.59
N ALA A 885 35.29 -12.82 -7.95
CA ALA A 885 36.09 -11.70 -7.44
C ALA A 885 36.99 -12.07 -6.24
N PHE A 886 36.85 -13.30 -5.73
CA PHE A 886 37.66 -13.88 -4.67
C PHE A 886 38.48 -15.07 -5.18
N THR A 887 39.62 -15.27 -4.54
CA THR A 887 40.53 -16.40 -4.73
C THR A 887 40.52 -17.28 -3.48
N GLY A 888 40.92 -18.54 -3.63
CA GLY A 888 40.91 -19.51 -2.52
C GLY A 888 39.52 -20.06 -2.20
N LEU A 889 38.60 -20.05 -3.17
CA LEU A 889 37.25 -20.59 -2.99
C LEU A 889 37.30 -22.08 -2.57
N PRO A 890 36.58 -22.48 -1.51
CA PRO A 890 36.47 -23.89 -1.13
C PRO A 890 35.56 -24.65 -2.10
N SER A 891 35.62 -25.99 -2.11
CA SER A 891 34.71 -26.83 -2.91
C SER A 891 33.26 -26.80 -2.42
N SER A 892 33.03 -26.38 -1.19
CA SER A 892 31.71 -26.22 -0.57
C SER A 892 31.78 -25.20 0.56
N VAL A 893 30.66 -24.52 0.81
CA VAL A 893 30.48 -23.55 1.90
C VAL A 893 29.50 -24.09 2.94
N THR A 894 29.56 -23.52 4.14
CA THR A 894 28.57 -23.80 5.18
C THR A 894 27.42 -22.82 5.05
N ALA A 895 26.19 -23.32 4.96
CA ALA A 895 24.97 -22.52 4.99
C ALA A 895 24.21 -22.75 6.29
N TYR A 896 23.61 -21.69 6.85
CA TYR A 896 22.72 -21.75 8.01
C TYR A 896 21.34 -21.29 7.59
N ARG A 897 20.29 -22.09 7.83
CA ARG A 897 18.95 -21.80 7.32
C ARG A 897 17.88 -21.76 8.41
N THR A 898 17.02 -20.76 8.34
CA THR A 898 15.81 -20.62 9.16
C THR A 898 14.61 -20.50 8.21
N THR A 899 13.58 -21.32 8.39
CA THR A 899 12.35 -21.32 7.55
C THR A 899 11.08 -21.22 8.39
N ALA A 900 9.93 -21.11 7.72
CA ALA A 900 8.61 -21.20 8.34
C ALA A 900 8.31 -22.55 8.99
N ASP A 901 9.07 -23.60 8.64
CA ASP A 901 8.96 -24.88 9.33
C ASP A 901 9.45 -24.72 10.76
N GLU A 902 8.60 -25.03 11.74
CA GLU A 902 8.94 -25.01 13.18
C GLU A 902 10.33 -25.60 13.49
N PRO A 903 10.70 -26.80 13.03
CA PRO A 903 11.98 -27.41 13.41
C PRO A 903 13.22 -26.76 12.75
N VAL A 904 13.05 -25.90 11.76
CA VAL A 904 14.17 -25.37 10.96
C VAL A 904 14.55 -23.97 11.43
N SER A 905 15.49 -23.92 12.36
CA SER A 905 16.04 -22.67 12.92
C SER A 905 17.58 -22.79 12.98
N LEU A 906 18.29 -21.97 12.18
CA LEU A 906 19.75 -22.05 11.97
C LEU A 906 20.27 -23.46 11.65
N ARG A 907 19.52 -24.23 10.87
CA ARG A 907 19.96 -25.56 10.43
C ARG A 907 21.21 -25.43 9.57
N GLU A 908 22.28 -26.15 9.95
CA GLU A 908 23.53 -26.17 9.19
C GLU A 908 23.41 -27.12 7.98
N GLU A 909 23.87 -26.64 6.83
CA GLU A 909 23.87 -27.34 5.55
C GLU A 909 25.21 -27.11 4.82
N LYS A 910 25.58 -28.02 3.91
CA LYS A 910 26.74 -27.84 3.03
C LYS A 910 26.26 -27.61 1.60
N ILE A 911 26.67 -26.48 1.03
CA ILE A 911 26.32 -26.09 -0.34
C ILE A 911 27.60 -26.13 -1.18
N ALA A 912 27.57 -26.81 -2.31
CA ALA A 912 28.73 -26.90 -3.20
C ALA A 912 29.02 -25.53 -3.85
N VAL A 913 30.30 -25.22 -4.04
CA VAL A 913 30.71 -24.13 -4.93
C VAL A 913 30.96 -24.75 -6.30
N SER A 914 30.32 -24.20 -7.33
CA SER A 914 30.45 -24.71 -8.69
C SER A 914 31.90 -24.59 -9.20
N ALA A 915 32.23 -25.33 -10.25
CA ALA A 915 33.53 -25.20 -10.93
C ALA A 915 33.77 -23.79 -11.51
N THR A 916 32.69 -23.01 -11.71
CA THR A 916 32.73 -21.61 -12.14
C THR A 916 32.77 -20.62 -10.97
N GLY A 917 32.93 -21.09 -9.73
CA GLY A 917 33.08 -20.24 -8.55
C GLY A 917 31.78 -19.63 -8.01
N ARG A 918 30.65 -20.33 -8.17
CA ARG A 918 29.31 -19.82 -7.81
C ARG A 918 28.64 -20.66 -6.72
N ILE A 919 27.84 -20.03 -5.86
CA ILE A 919 26.90 -20.72 -4.96
C ILE A 919 25.53 -20.72 -5.63
N VAL A 920 25.08 -21.89 -6.07
CA VAL A 920 23.72 -22.09 -6.62
C VAL A 920 22.91 -22.88 -5.61
N ASP A 921 21.87 -22.26 -5.03
CA ASP A 921 21.08 -22.84 -3.94
C ASP A 921 19.58 -22.57 -4.13
N SER A 922 18.74 -23.52 -3.74
CA SER A 922 17.28 -23.36 -3.75
C SER A 922 16.81 -22.91 -2.36
N LEU A 923 16.20 -21.73 -2.32
CA LEU A 923 15.67 -21.10 -1.11
C LEU A 923 14.21 -21.49 -0.91
N PRO A 924 13.86 -22.11 0.24
CA PRO A 924 12.46 -22.33 0.60
C PRO A 924 11.69 -21.03 0.73
N VAL A 925 10.37 -21.11 0.55
CA VAL A 925 9.45 -20.02 0.90
C VAL A 925 9.63 -19.61 2.37
N ARG A 926 9.51 -18.32 2.67
CA ARG A 926 9.70 -17.73 4.00
C ARG A 926 10.97 -18.25 4.69
N SER A 927 12.13 -17.93 4.11
CA SER A 927 13.42 -18.37 4.63
C SER A 927 14.48 -17.28 4.68
N ILE A 928 15.44 -17.47 5.59
CA ILE A 928 16.68 -16.69 5.70
C ILE A 928 17.83 -17.69 5.65
N THR A 929 18.79 -17.49 4.75
CA THR A 929 19.96 -18.37 4.58
C THR A 929 21.26 -17.56 4.66
N THR A 930 22.18 -17.97 5.53
CA THR A 930 23.51 -17.36 5.67
C THR A 930 24.59 -18.31 5.15
N TYR A 931 25.37 -17.88 4.17
CA TYR A 931 26.54 -18.59 3.67
C TYR A 931 27.82 -18.05 4.31
N VAL A 932 28.63 -18.93 4.88
CA VAL A 932 29.94 -18.60 5.44
C VAL A 932 31.02 -19.20 4.54
N VAL A 933 31.81 -18.32 3.91
CA VAL A 933 32.87 -18.68 2.98
C VAL A 933 34.22 -18.31 3.60
N ASP A 934 34.95 -19.32 4.05
CA ASP A 934 36.24 -19.18 4.73
C ASP A 934 37.43 -19.37 3.79
N GLY A 935 38.57 -18.78 4.16
CA GLY A 935 39.84 -18.95 3.44
C GLY A 935 39.97 -18.11 2.18
N VAL A 936 39.02 -17.23 1.90
CA VAL A 936 38.95 -16.44 0.68
C VAL A 936 39.68 -15.11 0.80
N THR A 937 40.27 -14.66 -0.30
CA THR A 937 40.90 -13.33 -0.42
C THR A 937 40.50 -12.65 -1.73
N PRO A 938 40.26 -11.33 -1.77
CA PRO A 938 40.02 -10.60 -3.00
C PRO A 938 41.09 -10.89 -4.07
N ALA A 939 40.67 -11.10 -5.31
CA ALA A 939 41.58 -11.38 -6.42
C ALA A 939 42.47 -10.15 -6.74
N ALA A 940 43.74 -10.37 -7.09
CA ALA A 940 44.74 -9.30 -7.33
C ALA A 940 44.41 -8.37 -8.52
N ASN A 941 43.55 -8.83 -9.43
CA ASN A 941 43.05 -8.09 -10.58
C ASN A 941 41.53 -7.87 -10.53
N ALA A 942 40.88 -8.01 -9.36
CA ALA A 942 39.50 -7.51 -9.23
C ALA A 942 39.59 -5.98 -9.38
N PRO A 943 39.20 -5.40 -10.52
CA PRO A 943 39.34 -3.97 -10.70
C PRO A 943 38.49 -3.29 -9.62
N ALA A 944 39.08 -2.38 -8.87
CA ALA A 944 38.30 -1.24 -8.37
C ALA A 944 38.08 -0.30 -9.56
N SER A 945 37.47 -0.80 -10.65
CA SER A 945 36.93 0.08 -11.68
C SER A 945 35.73 0.75 -11.04
N ALA A 946 35.70 2.07 -10.97
CA ALA A 946 34.54 2.80 -10.45
C ALA A 946 33.24 2.41 -11.18
N ILE A 947 33.37 1.81 -12.37
CA ILE A 947 32.31 1.29 -13.23
C ILE A 947 31.72 -0.03 -12.70
N GLU A 948 32.49 -0.95 -12.11
CA GLU A 948 31.91 -2.24 -11.66
C GLU A 948 30.98 -2.06 -10.45
N GLY A 949 29.91 -2.86 -10.42
CA GLY A 949 28.88 -2.85 -9.40
C GLY A 949 27.58 -2.18 -9.86
N THR A 950 26.66 -2.01 -8.91
CA THR A 950 25.35 -1.40 -9.15
C THR A 950 25.46 0.13 -9.18
N HIS A 951 24.93 0.74 -10.25
CA HIS A 951 24.87 2.19 -10.43
C HIS A 951 23.53 2.61 -11.03
N GLU A 952 23.08 3.82 -10.71
CA GLU A 952 22.18 4.56 -11.59
C GLU A 952 22.97 5.14 -12.76
N VAL A 953 22.36 5.16 -13.96
CA VAL A 953 22.98 5.72 -15.16
C VAL A 953 22.28 7.04 -15.52
N VAL A 954 22.95 8.16 -15.22
CA VAL A 954 22.37 9.51 -15.33
C VAL A 954 22.84 10.22 -16.59
N SER A 955 21.91 10.64 -17.43
CA SER A 955 22.20 11.45 -18.63
C SER A 955 22.72 12.85 -18.26
N GLN A 956 23.84 13.27 -18.86
CA GLN A 956 24.37 14.62 -18.68
C GLN A 956 23.50 15.70 -19.34
N ALA A 957 22.74 15.36 -20.40
CA ALA A 957 21.86 16.31 -21.07
C ALA A 957 20.57 16.59 -20.29
N THR A 958 19.87 15.54 -19.87
CA THR A 958 18.51 15.67 -19.31
C THR A 958 18.48 15.57 -17.79
N ARG A 959 19.57 15.08 -17.17
CA ARG A 959 19.62 14.70 -15.74
C ARG A 959 18.59 13.64 -15.36
N LEU A 960 18.15 12.85 -16.34
CA LEU A 960 17.27 11.69 -16.15
C LEU A 960 18.09 10.42 -16.04
N CYS A 961 17.57 9.46 -15.27
CA CYS A 961 18.13 8.14 -15.11
C CYS A 961 17.63 7.21 -16.22
N MET A 962 18.47 6.26 -16.61
CA MET A 962 17.98 5.04 -17.26
C MET A 962 17.00 4.36 -16.32
N ASN A 963 15.86 3.94 -16.85
CA ASN A 963 14.79 3.32 -16.08
C ASN A 963 14.17 2.20 -16.90
N ILE A 964 13.98 1.03 -16.29
CA ILE A 964 13.21 -0.06 -16.88
C ILE A 964 11.74 0.29 -16.76
N THR A 965 11.11 0.49 -17.91
CA THR A 965 9.71 0.91 -18.02
C THR A 965 8.81 0.00 -17.17
N THR A 966 7.93 0.63 -16.37
CA THR A 966 6.97 -0.03 -15.47
C THR A 966 7.59 -1.02 -14.48
N ASN A 967 8.89 -0.91 -14.17
CA ASN A 967 9.61 -1.89 -13.37
C ASN A 967 9.43 -3.33 -13.91
N SER A 968 9.35 -3.47 -15.23
CA SER A 968 9.12 -4.76 -15.89
C SER A 968 10.20 -5.75 -15.50
N THR A 969 9.84 -7.00 -15.19
CA THR A 969 10.77 -8.10 -14.96
C THR A 969 10.86 -9.07 -16.15
N SER A 970 10.23 -8.71 -17.28
CA SER A 970 10.18 -9.56 -18.48
C SER A 970 11.18 -9.10 -19.56
N PRO A 971 11.77 -10.03 -20.33
CA PRO A 971 12.53 -9.69 -21.53
C PRO A 971 11.74 -8.79 -22.48
N GLY A 972 12.42 -7.84 -23.12
CA GLY A 972 11.85 -6.88 -24.06
C GLY A 972 11.39 -5.56 -23.42
N GLY A 973 11.47 -5.43 -22.09
CA GLY A 973 11.19 -4.17 -21.40
C GLY A 973 12.07 -3.02 -21.91
N ALA A 974 11.45 -1.90 -22.27
CA ALA A 974 12.17 -0.75 -22.80
C ALA A 974 12.91 0.02 -21.70
N ILE A 975 14.12 0.49 -22.03
CA ILE A 975 14.87 1.39 -21.15
C ILE A 975 14.55 2.83 -21.55
N ILE A 976 13.99 3.60 -20.63
CA ILE A 976 13.48 4.95 -20.87
C ILE A 976 14.19 6.00 -20.00
N PRO A 977 14.24 7.26 -20.44
CA PRO A 977 14.67 8.37 -19.58
C PRO A 977 13.57 8.71 -18.57
N TYR A 978 13.87 8.59 -17.28
CA TYR A 978 12.93 8.88 -16.20
C TYR A 978 13.57 9.73 -15.09
N SER A 979 12.73 10.38 -14.28
CA SER A 979 13.23 11.16 -13.15
C SER A 979 13.89 10.23 -12.15
N CYS A 980 15.16 10.45 -11.82
CA CYS A 980 15.88 9.67 -10.82
C CYS A 980 15.15 9.70 -9.47
N GLY A 981 14.87 8.52 -8.93
CA GLY A 981 14.13 8.33 -7.68
C GLY A 981 14.64 7.17 -6.82
N ALA A 982 15.81 6.60 -7.15
CA ALA A 982 16.43 5.50 -6.42
C ALA A 982 15.56 4.23 -6.32
N TYR A 983 14.82 3.94 -7.39
CA TYR A 983 14.06 2.69 -7.53
C TYR A 983 14.94 1.56 -8.09
N ASN A 984 14.63 0.31 -7.76
CA ASN A 984 15.41 -0.85 -8.23
C ASN A 984 15.41 -1.00 -9.78
N ASN A 985 14.43 -0.43 -10.49
CA ASN A 985 14.42 -0.36 -11.95
C ASN A 985 15.24 0.77 -12.57
N GLU A 986 15.90 1.60 -11.75
CA GLU A 986 16.81 2.66 -12.20
C GLU A 986 18.28 2.27 -11.99
N GLU A 987 18.49 1.13 -11.34
CA GLU A 987 19.78 0.59 -11.01
C GLU A 987 20.19 -0.50 -12.00
N PHE A 988 21.47 -0.50 -12.34
CA PHE A 988 22.07 -1.47 -13.25
C PHE A 988 23.42 -1.93 -12.72
N ASN A 989 23.63 -3.25 -12.72
CA ASN A 989 24.87 -3.87 -12.25
C ASN A 989 25.84 -4.08 -13.42
N PHE A 990 26.95 -3.36 -13.41
CA PHE A 990 28.00 -3.45 -14.42
C PHE A 990 29.00 -4.54 -14.03
N VAL A 991 29.18 -5.52 -14.91
CA VAL A 991 30.07 -6.67 -14.72
C VAL A 991 31.14 -6.67 -15.82
N ASP A 992 32.42 -6.66 -15.46
CA ASP A 992 33.52 -6.78 -16.43
C ASP A 992 33.56 -8.21 -17.01
N GLU A 993 33.39 -8.31 -18.33
CA GLU A 993 33.44 -9.55 -19.10
C GLU A 993 34.81 -9.77 -19.75
N GLY A 994 35.78 -8.91 -19.45
CA GLY A 994 37.14 -8.93 -19.96
C GLY A 994 37.31 -8.20 -21.29
N GLY A 995 38.55 -7.82 -21.59
CA GLY A 995 38.89 -7.14 -22.86
C GLY A 995 38.30 -5.72 -22.99
N GLY A 996 37.89 -5.09 -21.88
CA GLY A 996 37.35 -3.72 -21.85
C GLY A 996 35.83 -3.62 -22.05
N PHE A 997 35.11 -4.76 -22.04
CA PHE A 997 33.67 -4.80 -22.24
C PHE A 997 32.94 -5.24 -20.97
N TYR A 998 31.79 -4.63 -20.74
CA TYR A 998 30.92 -4.88 -19.60
C TYR A 998 29.59 -5.44 -20.07
N SER A 999 29.04 -6.37 -19.29
CA SER A 999 27.60 -6.63 -19.29
C SER A 999 26.92 -5.70 -18.28
N ILE A 1000 25.74 -5.19 -18.61
CA ILE A 1000 24.99 -4.28 -17.74
C ILE A 1000 23.69 -5.00 -17.36
N GLN A 1001 23.68 -5.60 -16.17
CA GLN A 1001 22.60 -6.46 -15.69
C GLN A 1001 21.51 -5.62 -15.01
N THR A 1002 20.25 -5.99 -15.19
CA THR A 1002 19.15 -5.37 -14.44
C THR A 1002 19.08 -5.94 -13.03
N VAL A 1003 18.67 -5.13 -12.04
CA VAL A 1003 18.62 -5.56 -10.62
C VAL A 1003 17.21 -5.50 -10.03
N ASN A 1004 16.19 -5.33 -10.88
CA ASN A 1004 14.82 -5.05 -10.49
C ASN A 1004 13.96 -6.30 -10.22
N GLY A 1005 14.59 -7.43 -9.91
CA GLY A 1005 13.94 -8.68 -9.50
C GLY A 1005 13.79 -9.75 -10.59
N ALA A 1006 14.19 -9.45 -11.84
CA ALA A 1006 14.29 -10.46 -12.90
C ALA A 1006 15.67 -11.12 -12.88
N ALA A 1007 15.71 -12.43 -12.65
CA ALA A 1007 16.92 -13.22 -12.80
C ALA A 1007 17.46 -13.13 -14.23
N GLY A 1008 18.75 -12.82 -14.39
CA GLY A 1008 19.47 -13.05 -15.64
C GLY A 1008 19.05 -12.17 -16.82
N LEU A 1009 18.59 -10.93 -16.60
CA LEU A 1009 18.40 -9.95 -17.67
C LEU A 1009 19.54 -8.92 -17.74
N CYS A 1010 19.91 -8.56 -18.96
CA CYS A 1010 20.98 -7.63 -19.33
C CYS A 1010 20.41 -6.55 -20.26
N LEU A 1011 21.04 -5.38 -20.26
CA LEU A 1011 20.83 -4.40 -21.31
C LEU A 1011 21.26 -4.99 -22.64
N ASN A 1012 20.41 -4.79 -23.65
CA ASN A 1012 20.54 -5.38 -24.96
C ASN A 1012 20.10 -4.37 -26.02
N VAL A 1013 20.81 -4.34 -27.15
CA VAL A 1013 20.32 -3.66 -28.34
C VAL A 1013 19.35 -4.56 -29.09
N SER A 1014 18.08 -4.16 -29.11
CA SER A 1014 16.99 -4.93 -29.72
C SER A 1014 17.32 -5.31 -31.17
N ASN A 1015 17.07 -6.58 -31.48
CA ASN A 1015 17.33 -7.23 -32.77
C ASN A 1015 18.81 -7.26 -33.21
N GLY A 1016 19.75 -6.81 -32.38
CA GLY A 1016 21.19 -6.84 -32.67
C GLY A 1016 21.60 -6.09 -33.94
N VAL A 1017 20.79 -5.13 -34.39
CA VAL A 1017 21.03 -4.40 -35.64
C VAL A 1017 22.23 -3.46 -35.53
N GLY A 1018 22.94 -3.24 -36.64
CA GLY A 1018 24.08 -2.31 -36.70
C GLY A 1018 23.71 -0.85 -36.97
N SER A 1019 22.42 -0.51 -37.08
CA SER A 1019 21.92 0.82 -37.42
C SER A 1019 21.42 1.59 -36.19
N PRO A 1020 21.41 2.94 -36.23
CA PRO A 1020 20.79 3.74 -35.18
C PRO A 1020 19.33 3.35 -34.92
N GLY A 1021 18.93 3.40 -33.65
CA GLY A 1021 17.54 3.23 -33.25
C GLY A 1021 16.70 4.49 -33.49
N ASP A 1022 15.38 4.35 -33.50
CA ASP A 1022 14.48 5.50 -33.69
C ASP A 1022 14.25 6.33 -32.41
N GLY A 1023 14.62 5.78 -31.24
CA GLY A 1023 14.46 6.41 -29.91
C GLY A 1023 13.02 6.62 -29.47
N LYS A 1024 12.05 6.05 -30.20
CA LYS A 1024 10.61 6.27 -30.01
C LYS A 1024 9.83 4.98 -29.80
N THR A 1025 10.14 3.94 -30.56
CA THR A 1025 9.41 2.68 -30.53
C THR A 1025 9.99 1.78 -29.45
N ARG A 1026 9.24 1.56 -28.36
CA ARG A 1026 9.65 0.63 -27.28
C ARG A 1026 9.92 -0.76 -27.87
N GLY A 1027 11.11 -1.30 -27.64
CA GLY A 1027 11.55 -2.57 -28.23
C GLY A 1027 11.88 -2.55 -29.73
N GLY A 1028 11.81 -1.38 -30.38
CA GLY A 1028 12.14 -1.23 -31.80
C GLY A 1028 13.62 -1.55 -32.12
N PRO A 1029 13.94 -1.92 -33.38
CA PRO A 1029 15.31 -2.26 -33.76
C PRO A 1029 16.31 -1.14 -33.44
N GLY A 1030 17.41 -1.49 -32.78
CA GLY A 1030 18.45 -0.52 -32.40
C GLY A 1030 18.13 0.32 -31.16
N ASN A 1031 16.95 0.13 -30.55
CA ASN A 1031 16.63 0.69 -29.24
C ASN A 1031 17.07 -0.26 -28.12
N LEU A 1032 17.34 0.31 -26.96
CA LEU A 1032 17.81 -0.39 -25.78
C LEU A 1032 16.64 -1.03 -25.03
N ILE A 1033 16.79 -2.30 -24.70
CA ILE A 1033 15.84 -3.10 -23.93
C ILE A 1033 16.58 -3.85 -22.82
N GLN A 1034 15.84 -4.39 -21.86
CA GLN A 1034 16.33 -5.54 -21.08
C GLN A 1034 16.01 -6.84 -21.82
N TRP A 1035 16.92 -7.80 -21.78
CA TRP A 1035 16.80 -9.09 -22.45
C TRP A 1035 17.56 -10.17 -21.69
N ASP A 1036 17.31 -11.45 -21.96
CA ASP A 1036 18.04 -12.55 -21.33
C ASP A 1036 19.56 -12.40 -21.53
N CYS A 1037 20.30 -12.30 -20.43
CA CYS A 1037 21.75 -12.42 -20.41
C CYS A 1037 22.09 -13.82 -20.95
N GLY A 1038 22.70 -13.92 -22.13
CA GLY A 1038 22.94 -15.18 -22.81
C GLY A 1038 23.47 -16.31 -21.89
N ASN A 1039 22.89 -17.52 -22.01
CA ASN A 1039 23.26 -18.71 -21.24
C ASN A 1039 24.71 -19.17 -21.54
N GLY A 1040 25.70 -18.56 -20.86
CA GLY A 1040 27.10 -18.97 -20.84
C GLY A 1040 28.06 -18.19 -21.74
N SER A 1041 27.59 -17.55 -22.81
CA SER A 1041 28.41 -16.61 -23.61
C SER A 1041 27.55 -15.44 -24.09
N LEU A 1042 27.86 -14.23 -23.59
CA LEU A 1042 27.11 -13.03 -23.94
C LEU A 1042 27.31 -12.65 -25.42
N PRO A 1043 26.25 -12.45 -26.20
CA PRO A 1043 26.35 -11.97 -27.56
C PRO A 1043 26.85 -10.53 -27.60
N ALA A 1044 27.45 -10.12 -28.73
CA ALA A 1044 28.10 -8.81 -28.83
C ALA A 1044 27.15 -7.61 -28.67
N ASN A 1045 25.83 -7.78 -28.80
CA ASN A 1045 24.84 -6.73 -28.60
C ASN A 1045 24.38 -6.58 -27.13
N ASP A 1046 24.92 -7.39 -26.22
CA ASP A 1046 24.73 -7.31 -24.76
C ASP A 1046 25.96 -6.73 -24.05
N LEU A 1047 27.00 -6.38 -24.83
CA LEU A 1047 28.30 -5.98 -24.32
C LEU A 1047 28.60 -4.53 -24.66
N PHE A 1048 29.05 -3.79 -23.66
CA PHE A 1048 29.25 -2.35 -23.73
C PHE A 1048 30.67 -1.96 -23.33
N GLU A 1049 31.31 -1.12 -24.12
CA GLU A 1049 32.59 -0.48 -23.82
C GLU A 1049 32.33 0.88 -23.16
N MET A 1050 32.99 1.15 -22.03
CA MET A 1050 32.86 2.40 -21.28
C MET A 1050 34.04 3.31 -21.60
N THR A 1051 33.80 4.38 -22.37
CA THR A 1051 34.85 5.33 -22.79
C THR A 1051 34.76 6.62 -21.96
N PRO A 1052 35.80 7.04 -21.23
CA PRO A 1052 35.79 8.30 -20.48
C PRO A 1052 35.50 9.51 -21.38
N ALA A 1053 34.59 10.39 -20.96
CA ALA A 1053 34.17 11.59 -21.69
C ALA A 1053 34.53 12.92 -20.99
N GLY A 1054 35.14 12.87 -19.79
CA GLY A 1054 35.51 14.03 -18.98
C GLY A 1054 34.60 14.23 -17.77
N GLU A 1055 35.09 14.91 -16.72
CA GLU A 1055 34.34 15.24 -15.48
C GLU A 1055 33.63 14.04 -14.81
N GLY A 1056 34.20 12.83 -14.91
CA GLY A 1056 33.63 11.61 -14.34
C GLY A 1056 32.45 11.01 -15.14
N SER A 1057 32.22 11.48 -16.36
CA SER A 1057 31.23 10.92 -17.29
C SER A 1057 31.84 9.96 -18.31
N TYR A 1058 30.98 9.13 -18.91
CA TYR A 1058 31.32 8.07 -19.85
C TYR A 1058 30.41 8.11 -21.10
N GLN A 1059 30.96 7.77 -22.27
CA GLN A 1059 30.18 7.28 -23.39
C GLN A 1059 30.08 5.76 -23.30
N ILE A 1060 28.89 5.22 -23.49
CA ILE A 1060 28.62 3.78 -23.45
C ILE A 1060 28.49 3.30 -24.90
N ARG A 1061 29.44 2.50 -25.39
CA ARG A 1061 29.50 2.04 -26.77
C ARG A 1061 29.12 0.56 -26.88
N VAL A 1062 28.23 0.23 -27.81
CA VAL A 1062 27.75 -1.14 -28.07
C VAL A 1062 28.81 -1.91 -28.85
N ARG A 1063 29.19 -3.10 -28.38
CA ARG A 1063 30.25 -3.93 -29.02
C ARG A 1063 29.87 -4.42 -30.42
N SER A 1064 28.61 -4.79 -30.67
CA SER A 1064 28.17 -5.33 -31.96
C SER A 1064 28.20 -4.31 -33.10
N SER A 1065 27.87 -3.05 -32.83
CA SER A 1065 27.70 -2.00 -33.85
C SER A 1065 28.80 -0.93 -33.82
N GLY A 1066 29.49 -0.76 -32.69
CA GLY A 1066 30.39 0.35 -32.43
C GLY A 1066 29.69 1.70 -32.23
N LEU A 1067 28.36 1.72 -32.15
CA LEU A 1067 27.53 2.91 -31.92
C LEU A 1067 27.43 3.22 -30.42
N CYS A 1068 27.12 4.48 -30.06
CA CYS A 1068 27.02 4.93 -28.69
C CYS A 1068 25.57 5.01 -28.24
N LEU A 1069 25.31 4.72 -26.96
CA LEU A 1069 24.00 4.95 -26.37
C LEU A 1069 23.68 6.44 -26.33
N GLU A 1070 22.42 6.75 -26.59
CA GLU A 1070 21.91 8.12 -26.65
C GLU A 1070 20.58 8.21 -25.89
N ASP A 1071 20.48 9.26 -25.07
CA ASP A 1071 19.26 9.70 -24.41
C ASP A 1071 18.41 10.54 -25.40
N PRO A 1072 17.20 10.07 -25.77
CA PRO A 1072 16.28 10.83 -26.63
C PRO A 1072 15.45 11.88 -25.88
N GLY A 1073 15.52 11.93 -24.54
CA GLY A 1073 14.69 12.77 -23.68
C GLY A 1073 13.35 12.14 -23.27
N ARG A 1074 12.59 12.88 -22.44
CA ARG A 1074 11.30 12.40 -21.88
C ARG A 1074 10.35 11.94 -22.97
N GLY A 1075 9.76 10.76 -22.77
CA GLY A 1075 8.81 10.14 -23.71
C GLY A 1075 9.46 9.31 -24.81
N GLY A 1076 10.79 9.29 -24.90
CA GLY A 1076 11.54 8.38 -25.77
C GLY A 1076 12.02 7.11 -25.05
N THR A 1077 12.74 6.26 -25.78
CA THR A 1077 13.45 5.08 -25.28
C THR A 1077 14.92 5.19 -25.66
N PHE A 1078 15.83 4.86 -24.74
CA PHE A 1078 17.26 4.83 -25.02
C PHE A 1078 17.55 4.04 -26.29
N ARG A 1079 18.52 4.51 -27.07
CA ARG A 1079 18.87 3.93 -28.36
C ARG A 1079 20.37 3.94 -28.58
N GLN A 1080 20.85 3.16 -29.55
CA GLN A 1080 22.17 3.39 -30.11
C GLN A 1080 22.10 4.42 -31.25
N ASP A 1081 23.10 5.30 -31.34
CA ASP A 1081 23.30 6.24 -32.46
C ASP A 1081 24.81 6.48 -32.71
N ARG A 1082 25.15 7.23 -33.76
CA ARG A 1082 26.54 7.55 -34.11
C ARG A 1082 27.22 8.30 -32.97
N CYS A 1083 28.36 7.76 -32.52
CA CYS A 1083 29.14 8.34 -31.46
C CYS A 1083 29.60 9.76 -31.79
N SER A 1084 29.32 10.70 -30.89
CA SER A 1084 29.87 12.05 -30.90
C SER A 1084 30.38 12.40 -29.50
N PRO A 1085 31.67 12.70 -29.33
CA PRO A 1085 32.24 12.99 -28.00
C PRO A 1085 31.76 14.34 -27.43
N THR A 1086 31.13 15.20 -28.25
CA THR A 1086 30.67 16.53 -27.83
C THR A 1086 29.19 16.60 -27.48
N LEU A 1087 28.42 15.53 -27.69
CA LEU A 1087 26.98 15.52 -27.44
C LEU A 1087 26.67 15.12 -26.00
N PRO A 1088 26.06 16.00 -25.17
CA PRO A 1088 25.79 15.71 -23.77
C PRO A 1088 24.75 14.60 -23.55
N ASN A 1089 23.90 14.33 -24.55
CA ASN A 1089 22.91 13.25 -24.48
C ASN A 1089 23.50 11.87 -24.84
N GLN A 1090 24.81 11.80 -25.14
CA GLN A 1090 25.58 10.55 -25.26
C GLN A 1090 26.64 10.42 -24.15
N GLN A 1091 26.53 11.24 -23.10
CA GLN A 1091 27.42 11.22 -21.94
C GLN A 1091 26.61 10.91 -20.68
N PHE A 1092 27.11 9.94 -19.89
CA PHE A 1092 26.43 9.42 -18.72
C PHE A 1092 27.34 9.45 -17.50
N THR A 1093 26.81 9.78 -16.34
CA THR A 1093 27.49 9.57 -15.06
C THR A 1093 26.90 8.35 -14.38
N LEU A 1094 27.78 7.58 -13.73
CA LEU A 1094 27.40 6.48 -12.87
C LEU A 1094 27.35 7.00 -11.44
N THR A 1095 26.21 6.84 -10.77
CA THR A 1095 26.02 7.24 -9.37
C THR A 1095 25.68 6.01 -8.52
N GLU A 1096 26.24 5.96 -7.31
CA GLU A 1096 25.95 4.93 -6.31
C GLU A 1096 24.62 5.15 -5.60
#